data_AF-A0A4P9ZJA9-F1
#
_entry.id   AF-A0A4P9ZJA9-F1
#
_cell.length_a   1.000
_cell.length_b   1.000
_cell.length_c   1.000
_cell.angle_alpha   90.00
_cell.angle_beta   90.00
_cell.angle_gamma   90.00
#
_symmetry.space_group_name_H-M   'P 1'
#
loop_
_entity.id
_entity.type
_entity.pdbx_description
1 polymer ?
#
loop_
_entity_poly.entity_id
_entity_poly.type
_entity_poly.pdbx_seq_one_letter_code
_entity_poly.pdbx_strand_id
1 'polypeptide(L)'
;DENLTYVSLLARLSDDALLRAYEVIENKMREVGDYVRLWLQYQSLWDLETDYIYTRLADDLVKWQQILTEIKTARGTFDNSDTDKAFGPIVIDYEQVQSKVNAKYDAWQREILNKFGLRLGQAMRDFHAAVAKARGDLEQHSVDTSTTTEAVTFITFIQELKRRVSQWKVDVATYRQGQKALERQRYQFPADWLYMDQVDGEWGAFNEILSRKNNTIQEQISGLQLKIVAEDKAIEQRIRDIVGEWEQNKPVQGDIKPDIATNTLNIYEGRVTRLKDEYDQVCRAKEALDLELTTNDRLEPVLEELRDLKSVWAALATVWKSIYEIKDTPWSTTVPRKIRQQLDALVQSTKEMPNRMRQYAAFEYIQDTLRQYLRVNPLLADLKSDALRERHWRQLFKSLRIDGRLLLSEMTLGQLWDFDLRRNESLVREVITVAQGEMALEEFLKQVRETWTNYVLDLVNYQNKCRLIKGWDDLFTKCSENLSALTAMKASPYYKVFEDEASGWEDKLNRIHVLFDVWIDVQRQWVYLEGIFSGSADIKHLLPVETARFQNINSEFLAVMKKVYKSPFVLDVLNIANIQKSLERLADLLSKIQKALGEYLERERSSFPRFYFVGDEDLLEIIGNSKEVTRIQKHFKKMFAGLSYIILNDDNTIIEGMTSREGESVRFKNPISLVQHPKINDWLTLLEREMKVTLAELLTEAVSSLQIV
;
A
#
# COMPACT_ATOMS: atom_id res chain seq x y z
N ASP A 1 71.30 -86.94 76.75
CA ASP A 1 70.04 -87.04 75.99
C ASP A 1 68.93 -86.22 76.61
N GLU A 2 68.98 -84.91 76.36
CA GLU A 2 67.83 -84.20 75.81
C GLU A 2 68.43 -83.18 74.85
N ASN A 3 68.79 -83.67 73.66
CA ASN A 3 67.87 -83.54 72.53
C ASN A 3 67.98 -82.09 72.04
N LEU A 4 69.07 -81.71 71.35
CA LEU A 4 69.39 -82.21 69.98
C LEU A 4 68.16 -82.25 69.06
N THR A 5 67.14 -81.48 69.40
CA THR A 5 66.00 -81.13 68.56
C THR A 5 66.19 -79.67 68.18
N TYR A 6 65.89 -79.32 66.94
CA TYR A 6 65.99 -77.94 66.45
C TYR A 6 65.28 -76.91 67.35
N VAL A 7 64.27 -77.36 68.12
CA VAL A 7 63.51 -76.55 69.10
C VAL A 7 64.37 -76.07 70.28
N SER A 8 65.34 -76.86 70.78
CA SER A 8 66.20 -76.44 71.90
C SER A 8 67.36 -75.52 71.47
N LEU A 9 67.76 -75.57 70.19
CA LEU A 9 68.68 -74.59 69.58
C LEU A 9 68.00 -73.22 69.41
N LEU A 10 66.71 -73.22 69.05
CA LEU A 10 65.89 -72.00 68.95
C LEU A 10 65.78 -71.24 70.28
N ALA A 11 65.71 -71.95 71.43
CA ALA A 11 65.70 -71.32 72.75
C ALA A 11 67.07 -70.72 73.19
N ARG A 12 68.17 -71.03 72.46
CA ARG A 12 69.53 -70.52 72.73
C ARG A 12 70.00 -69.47 71.72
N LEU A 13 69.28 -69.31 70.63
CA LEU A 13 69.46 -68.20 69.69
C LEU A 13 68.75 -66.98 70.27
N SER A 14 69.44 -65.84 70.38
CA SER A 14 68.75 -64.59 70.68
C SER A 14 67.81 -64.25 69.52
N ASP A 15 66.63 -63.70 69.81
CA ASP A 15 65.71 -63.20 68.76
C ASP A 15 66.44 -62.27 67.77
N ASP A 16 67.45 -61.54 68.26
CA ASP A 16 68.33 -60.67 67.50
C ASP A 16 69.19 -61.39 66.42
N ALA A 17 69.56 -62.66 66.62
CA ALA A 17 70.31 -63.44 65.63
C ALA A 17 69.41 -63.88 64.46
N LEU A 18 68.16 -64.23 64.75
CA LEU A 18 67.13 -64.53 63.75
C LEU A 18 66.74 -63.26 62.97
N LEU A 19 66.52 -62.14 63.66
CA LEU A 19 66.27 -60.83 63.04
C LEU A 19 67.40 -60.43 62.09
N ARG A 20 68.66 -60.58 62.49
CA ARG A 20 69.82 -60.30 61.62
C ARG A 20 69.88 -61.20 60.39
N ALA A 21 69.57 -62.49 60.52
CA ALA A 21 69.53 -63.40 59.38
C ALA A 21 68.42 -63.01 58.38
N TYR A 22 67.23 -62.67 58.88
CA TYR A 22 66.13 -62.15 58.05
C TYR A 22 66.48 -60.81 57.39
N GLU A 23 67.12 -59.89 58.12
CA GLU A 23 67.54 -58.58 57.58
C GLU A 23 68.59 -58.73 56.47
N VAL A 24 69.54 -59.67 56.61
CA VAL A 24 70.51 -59.99 55.54
C VAL A 24 69.81 -60.59 54.31
N ILE A 25 68.85 -61.50 54.51
CA ILE A 25 68.07 -62.07 53.40
C ILE A 25 67.22 -60.99 52.72
N GLU A 26 66.52 -60.14 53.47
CA GLU A 26 65.73 -59.03 52.92
C GLU A 26 66.59 -58.03 52.17
N ASN A 27 67.76 -57.66 52.71
CA ASN A 27 68.70 -56.78 52.02
C ASN A 27 69.18 -57.40 50.71
N LYS A 28 69.47 -58.71 50.68
CA LYS A 28 69.89 -59.40 49.45
C LYS A 28 68.75 -59.55 48.45
N MET A 29 67.52 -59.83 48.91
CA MET A 29 66.32 -59.81 48.08
C MET A 29 66.02 -58.42 47.53
N ARG A 30 66.31 -57.35 48.28
CA ARG A 30 66.18 -55.96 47.82
C ARG A 30 67.18 -55.65 46.70
N GLU A 31 68.45 -56.02 46.86
CA GLU A 31 69.48 -55.88 45.81
C GLU A 31 69.11 -56.63 44.52
N VAL A 32 68.65 -57.88 44.66
CA VAL A 32 68.17 -58.71 43.54
C VAL A 32 66.95 -58.04 42.87
N GLY A 33 66.01 -57.53 43.67
CA GLY A 33 64.83 -56.81 43.18
C GLY A 33 65.16 -55.48 42.50
N ASP A 34 66.15 -54.74 42.96
CA ASP A 34 66.67 -53.53 42.31
C ASP A 34 67.28 -53.88 40.94
N TYR A 35 68.03 -54.99 40.85
CA TYR A 35 68.59 -55.45 39.59
C TYR A 35 67.53 -55.92 38.59
N VAL A 36 66.51 -56.67 39.02
CA VAL A 36 65.38 -57.05 38.16
C VAL A 36 64.60 -55.82 37.69
N ARG A 37 64.46 -54.79 38.53
CA ARG A 37 63.84 -53.51 38.14
C ARG A 37 64.59 -52.81 37.00
N LEU A 38 65.91 -52.93 36.91
CA LEU A 38 66.68 -52.41 35.77
C LEU A 38 66.22 -53.06 34.45
N TRP A 39 65.99 -54.37 34.46
CA TRP A 39 65.50 -55.10 33.29
C TRP A 39 64.06 -54.75 32.93
N LEU A 40 63.22 -54.48 33.92
CA LEU A 40 61.82 -54.04 33.69
C LEU A 40 61.73 -52.67 33.00
N GLN A 41 62.75 -51.81 33.09
CA GLN A 41 62.76 -50.53 32.36
C GLN A 41 62.72 -50.73 30.84
N TYR A 42 63.26 -51.84 30.34
CA TYR A 42 63.24 -52.15 28.90
C TYR A 42 61.88 -52.63 28.41
N GLN A 43 60.91 -52.89 29.30
CA GLN A 43 59.52 -53.12 28.91
C GLN A 43 58.97 -51.98 28.04
N SER A 44 59.46 -50.75 28.26
CA SER A 44 59.15 -49.59 27.44
C SER A 44 59.38 -49.80 25.93
N LEU A 45 60.30 -50.69 25.50
CA LEU A 45 60.53 -51.01 24.08
C LEU A 45 59.36 -51.78 23.45
N TRP A 46 58.55 -52.46 24.26
CA TRP A 46 57.34 -53.15 23.83
C TRP A 46 56.10 -52.29 23.96
N ASP A 47 56.07 -51.39 24.94
CA ASP A 47 54.98 -50.41 25.14
C ASP A 47 55.07 -49.22 24.15
N LEU A 48 56.20 -49.06 23.46
CA LEU A 48 56.41 -48.01 22.47
C LEU A 48 55.57 -48.27 21.21
N GLU A 49 54.67 -47.35 20.88
CA GLU A 49 53.91 -47.39 19.62
C GLU A 49 54.71 -46.75 18.48
N THR A 50 54.69 -47.38 17.31
CA THR A 50 55.40 -46.92 16.10
C THR A 50 54.90 -45.53 15.66
N ASP A 51 53.60 -45.28 15.78
CA ASP A 51 52.96 -44.02 15.39
C ASP A 51 53.36 -42.84 16.28
N TYR A 52 53.63 -43.08 17.57
CA TYR A 52 54.12 -42.06 18.47
C TYR A 52 55.50 -41.54 18.05
N ILE A 53 56.41 -42.45 17.65
CA ILE A 53 57.74 -42.10 17.15
C ILE A 53 57.63 -41.32 15.84
N TYR A 54 56.78 -41.78 14.93
CA TYR A 54 56.58 -41.14 13.62
C TYR A 54 56.03 -39.72 13.77
N THR A 55 55.10 -39.52 14.71
CA THR A 55 54.53 -38.19 15.01
C THR A 55 55.57 -37.25 15.61
N ARG A 56 56.43 -37.77 16.50
CA ARG A 56 57.44 -36.96 17.19
C ARG A 56 58.63 -36.59 16.30
N LEU A 57 58.97 -37.46 15.36
CA LEU A 57 60.03 -37.22 14.37
C LEU A 57 59.55 -36.40 13.16
N ALA A 58 58.28 -36.52 12.79
CA ALA A 58 57.66 -35.84 11.65
C ALA A 58 58.54 -35.94 10.37
N ASP A 59 58.75 -34.84 9.67
CA ASP A 59 59.57 -34.77 8.45
C ASP A 59 61.02 -34.29 8.72
N ASP A 60 61.45 -34.25 9.99
CA ASP A 60 62.79 -33.76 10.36
C ASP A 60 63.86 -34.85 10.18
N LEU A 61 64.44 -34.89 8.98
CA LEU A 61 65.45 -35.88 8.57
C LEU A 61 66.67 -35.93 9.50
N VAL A 62 67.02 -34.83 10.17
CA VAL A 62 68.16 -34.78 11.10
C VAL A 62 67.83 -35.57 12.36
N LYS A 63 66.62 -35.41 12.91
CA LYS A 63 66.15 -36.19 14.06
C LYS A 63 66.05 -37.68 13.75
N TRP A 64 65.60 -38.05 12.55
CA TRP A 64 65.57 -39.45 12.12
C TRP A 64 66.97 -40.08 12.11
N GLN A 65 67.98 -39.35 11.60
CA GLN A 65 69.37 -39.82 11.59
C GLN A 65 69.95 -39.94 13.00
N GLN A 66 69.58 -39.01 13.90
CA GLN A 66 70.00 -39.05 15.30
C GLN A 66 69.45 -40.29 16.03
N ILE A 67 68.14 -40.57 15.90
CA ILE A 67 67.53 -41.75 16.54
C ILE A 67 68.14 -43.07 16.03
N LEU A 68 68.44 -43.18 14.73
CA LEU A 68 69.15 -44.35 14.20
C LEU A 68 70.53 -44.57 14.83
N THR A 69 71.22 -43.49 15.20
CA THR A 69 72.52 -43.55 15.87
C THR A 69 72.37 -43.93 17.35
N GLU A 70 71.35 -43.37 18.02
CA GLU A 70 71.04 -43.65 19.42
C GLU A 70 70.58 -45.10 19.64
N ILE A 71 69.72 -45.64 18.76
CA ILE A 71 69.28 -47.06 18.82
C ILE A 71 70.47 -48.00 18.68
N LYS A 72 71.40 -47.70 17.75
CA LYS A 72 72.61 -48.50 17.57
C LYS A 72 73.50 -48.46 18.81
N THR A 73 73.62 -47.29 19.44
CA THR A 73 74.43 -47.12 20.66
C THR A 73 73.80 -47.85 21.84
N ALA A 74 72.48 -47.74 22.01
CA ALA A 74 71.72 -48.43 23.05
C ALA A 74 71.80 -49.95 22.89
N ARG A 75 71.66 -50.48 21.67
CA ARG A 75 71.86 -51.91 21.38
C ARG A 75 73.24 -52.39 21.82
N GLY A 76 74.30 -51.63 21.53
CA GLY A 76 75.68 -52.02 21.86
C GLY A 76 75.93 -52.27 23.35
N THR A 77 75.06 -51.77 24.24
CA THR A 77 75.14 -52.05 25.69
C THR A 77 74.78 -53.50 26.05
N PHE A 78 74.11 -54.24 25.17
CA PHE A 78 73.64 -55.61 25.37
C PHE A 78 74.43 -56.66 24.57
N ASP A 79 75.41 -56.26 23.77
CA ASP A 79 76.36 -57.16 23.10
C ASP A 79 77.50 -57.55 24.06
N ASN A 80 77.15 -58.11 25.22
CA ASN A 80 78.10 -58.70 26.18
C ASN A 80 77.90 -60.24 26.25
N SER A 81 78.93 -60.96 26.69
CA SER A 81 78.93 -62.43 26.75
C SER A 81 78.32 -63.01 28.03
N ASP A 82 77.95 -62.17 28.98
CA ASP A 82 77.49 -62.58 30.30
C ASP A 82 76.01 -62.94 30.22
N THR A 83 75.63 -64.14 30.64
CA THR A 83 74.25 -64.67 30.53
C THR A 83 73.53 -64.74 31.88
N ASP A 84 74.27 -64.63 32.97
CA ASP A 84 73.76 -64.70 34.32
C ASP A 84 74.47 -63.72 35.27
N LYS A 85 73.81 -63.41 36.39
CA LYS A 85 74.41 -62.64 37.48
C LYS A 85 74.09 -63.27 38.83
N ALA A 86 75.15 -63.62 39.56
CA ALA A 86 75.06 -64.20 40.89
C ALA A 86 75.00 -63.13 42.00
N PHE A 87 74.04 -63.26 42.91
CA PHE A 87 73.85 -62.45 44.12
C PHE A 87 73.97 -63.35 45.36
N GLY A 88 75.15 -63.95 45.55
CA GLY A 88 75.36 -64.96 46.60
C GLY A 88 74.69 -66.28 46.22
N PRO A 89 73.68 -66.77 46.96
CA PRO A 89 73.00 -68.04 46.65
C PRO A 89 71.92 -67.93 45.56
N ILE A 90 71.56 -66.72 45.13
CA ILE A 90 70.56 -66.48 44.08
C ILE A 90 71.29 -66.14 42.78
N VAL A 91 70.98 -66.85 41.70
CA VAL A 91 71.50 -66.56 40.35
C VAL A 91 70.32 -66.14 39.47
N ILE A 92 70.44 -64.98 38.83
CA ILE A 92 69.50 -64.54 37.80
C ILE A 92 70.11 -64.87 36.45
N ASP A 93 69.52 -65.83 35.76
CA ASP A 93 69.75 -66.09 34.35
C ASP A 93 68.87 -65.13 33.53
N TYR A 94 69.52 -64.31 32.70
CA TYR A 94 68.87 -63.34 31.83
C TYR A 94 69.13 -63.60 30.35
N GLU A 95 69.71 -64.75 29.95
CA GLU A 95 70.06 -65.09 28.57
C GLU A 95 68.86 -64.92 27.62
N GLN A 96 67.69 -65.46 28.01
CA GLN A 96 66.47 -65.35 27.22
C GLN A 96 65.94 -63.91 27.12
N VAL A 97 66.14 -63.11 28.18
CA VAL A 97 65.70 -61.71 28.22
C VAL A 97 66.60 -60.86 27.33
N GLN A 98 67.92 -61.02 27.42
CA GLN A 98 68.91 -60.35 26.57
C GLN A 98 68.66 -60.65 25.09
N SER A 99 68.45 -61.93 24.73
CA SER A 99 68.13 -62.33 23.36
C SER A 99 66.85 -61.64 22.83
N LYS A 100 65.79 -61.58 23.65
CA LYS A 100 64.53 -60.91 23.29
C LYS A 100 64.66 -59.40 23.17
N VAL A 101 65.42 -58.75 24.05
CA VAL A 101 65.72 -57.30 24.00
C VAL A 101 66.50 -56.97 22.73
N ASN A 102 67.55 -57.74 22.42
CA ASN A 102 68.35 -57.58 21.20
C ASN A 102 67.49 -57.76 19.94
N ALA A 103 66.65 -58.80 19.88
CA ALA A 103 65.73 -59.02 18.78
C ALA A 103 64.73 -57.86 18.60
N LYS A 104 64.28 -57.25 19.69
CA LYS A 104 63.36 -56.10 19.65
C LYS A 104 64.05 -54.83 19.17
N TYR A 105 65.28 -54.54 19.61
CA TYR A 105 66.09 -53.46 19.06
C TYR A 105 66.38 -53.66 17.57
N ASP A 106 66.65 -54.89 17.13
CA ASP A 106 66.83 -55.26 15.72
C ASP A 106 65.56 -55.01 14.88
N ALA A 107 64.38 -55.26 15.44
CA ALA A 107 63.11 -54.95 14.79
C ALA A 107 62.93 -53.43 14.65
N TRP A 108 63.11 -52.67 15.73
CA TRP A 108 63.00 -51.21 15.72
C TRP A 108 64.01 -50.54 14.79
N GLN A 109 65.27 -51.01 14.79
CA GLN A 109 66.31 -50.49 13.91
C GLN A 109 65.94 -50.70 12.44
N ARG A 110 65.47 -51.90 12.05
CA ARG A 110 65.04 -52.17 10.68
C ARG A 110 63.84 -51.33 10.26
N GLU A 111 62.86 -51.19 11.14
CA GLU A 111 61.63 -50.44 10.85
C GLU A 111 61.92 -48.94 10.66
N ILE A 112 62.67 -48.33 11.59
CA ILE A 112 63.04 -46.91 11.53
C ILE A 112 63.99 -46.65 10.35
N LEU A 113 64.90 -47.58 10.05
CA LEU A 113 65.81 -47.46 8.89
C LEU A 113 65.03 -47.47 7.57
N ASN A 114 64.05 -48.36 7.43
CA ASN A 114 63.17 -48.40 6.25
C ASN A 114 62.35 -47.12 6.11
N LYS A 115 61.77 -46.63 7.21
CA LYS A 115 60.97 -45.41 7.19
C LYS A 115 61.81 -44.18 6.87
N PHE A 116 63.01 -44.07 7.45
CA PHE A 116 63.96 -42.99 7.14
C PHE A 116 64.41 -43.06 5.67
N GLY A 117 64.71 -44.26 5.15
CA GLY A 117 65.03 -44.46 3.73
C GLY A 117 63.93 -43.96 2.81
N LEU A 118 62.67 -44.34 3.06
CA LEU A 118 61.53 -43.86 2.28
C LEU A 118 61.35 -42.34 2.33
N ARG A 119 61.47 -41.74 3.53
CA ARG A 119 61.33 -40.29 3.74
C ARG A 119 62.44 -39.50 3.05
N LEU A 120 63.69 -39.94 3.20
CA LEU A 120 64.83 -39.32 2.57
C LEU A 120 64.73 -39.41 1.04
N GLY A 121 64.37 -40.58 0.50
CA GLY A 121 64.21 -40.76 -0.94
C GLY A 121 63.10 -39.90 -1.52
N GLN A 122 61.98 -39.75 -0.81
CA GLN A 122 60.90 -38.86 -1.22
C GLN A 122 61.35 -37.38 -1.22
N ALA A 123 61.98 -36.92 -0.13
CA ALA A 123 62.47 -35.55 -0.02
C ALA A 123 63.50 -35.21 -1.11
N MET A 124 64.40 -36.15 -1.44
CA MET A 124 65.36 -35.99 -2.52
C MET A 124 64.69 -35.90 -3.90
N ARG A 125 63.66 -36.69 -4.17
CA ARG A 125 62.88 -36.63 -5.42
C ARG A 125 62.12 -35.31 -5.56
N ASP A 126 61.45 -34.88 -4.49
CA ASP A 126 60.69 -33.63 -4.48
C ASP A 126 61.62 -32.42 -4.67
N PHE A 127 62.78 -32.44 -3.99
CA PHE A 127 63.83 -31.45 -4.19
C PHE A 127 64.34 -31.41 -5.63
N HIS A 128 64.69 -32.56 -6.20
CA HIS A 128 65.18 -32.65 -7.57
C HIS A 128 64.14 -32.14 -8.58
N ALA A 129 62.87 -32.48 -8.41
CA ALA A 129 61.79 -31.96 -9.25
C ALA A 129 61.63 -30.44 -9.13
N ALA A 130 61.73 -29.89 -7.91
CA ALA A 130 61.66 -28.45 -7.68
C ALA A 130 62.83 -27.69 -8.32
N VAL A 131 64.07 -28.21 -8.20
CA VAL A 131 65.26 -27.62 -8.81
C VAL A 131 65.21 -27.73 -10.34
N ALA A 132 64.80 -28.87 -10.89
CA ALA A 132 64.66 -29.05 -12.34
C ALA A 132 63.61 -28.10 -12.93
N LYS A 133 62.48 -27.90 -12.24
CA LYS A 133 61.47 -26.91 -12.63
C LYS A 133 62.03 -25.50 -12.61
N ALA A 134 62.68 -25.09 -11.50
CA ALA A 134 63.26 -23.76 -11.38
C ALA A 134 64.35 -23.49 -12.43
N ARG A 135 65.13 -24.53 -12.80
CA ARG A 135 66.08 -24.46 -13.92
C ARG A 135 65.36 -24.26 -15.25
N GLY A 136 64.31 -25.04 -15.53
CA GLY A 136 63.51 -24.90 -16.75
C GLY A 136 62.89 -23.51 -16.89
N ASP A 137 62.35 -22.97 -15.79
CA ASP A 137 61.79 -21.61 -15.76
C ASP A 137 62.90 -20.56 -16.03
N LEU A 138 64.09 -20.70 -15.45
CA LEU A 138 65.25 -19.83 -15.73
C LEU A 138 65.77 -19.92 -17.17
N GLU A 139 65.65 -21.07 -17.81
CA GLU A 139 66.06 -21.29 -19.20
C GLU A 139 65.07 -20.67 -20.19
N GLN A 140 63.76 -20.70 -19.89
CA GLN A 140 62.72 -20.10 -20.72
C GLN A 140 62.78 -18.57 -20.75
N HIS A 141 63.28 -17.93 -19.69
CA HIS A 141 63.44 -16.49 -19.66
C HIS A 141 64.64 -16.03 -20.52
N SER A 142 64.32 -15.45 -21.68
CA SER A 142 65.24 -14.70 -22.55
C SER A 142 65.91 -13.55 -21.79
N VAL A 143 67.20 -13.32 -22.03
CA VAL A 143 67.92 -12.15 -21.47
C VAL A 143 67.52 -10.86 -22.19
N ASP A 144 67.04 -10.96 -23.42
CA ASP A 144 66.58 -9.84 -24.24
C ASP A 144 65.17 -9.46 -23.80
N THR A 145 65.12 -8.70 -22.71
CA THR A 145 63.87 -8.28 -22.12
C THR A 145 63.44 -6.98 -22.77
N SER A 146 62.48 -7.05 -23.68
CA SER A 146 62.10 -5.94 -24.56
C SER A 146 61.37 -4.81 -23.83
N THR A 147 60.75 -5.12 -22.70
CA THR A 147 59.95 -4.17 -21.91
C THR A 147 60.45 -4.07 -20.46
N THR A 148 60.33 -2.88 -19.87
CA THR A 148 60.63 -2.61 -18.45
C THR A 148 59.81 -3.52 -17.52
N THR A 149 58.58 -3.88 -17.91
CA THR A 149 57.70 -4.82 -17.22
C THR A 149 58.30 -6.23 -17.10
N GLU A 150 58.71 -6.79 -18.22
CA GLU A 150 59.29 -8.14 -18.25
C GLU A 150 60.60 -8.18 -17.44
N ALA A 151 61.39 -7.09 -17.49
CA ALA A 151 62.66 -7.00 -16.77
C ALA A 151 62.43 -7.01 -15.26
N VAL A 152 61.42 -6.28 -14.79
CA VAL A 152 61.01 -6.25 -13.38
C VAL A 152 60.53 -7.62 -12.91
N THR A 153 59.64 -8.27 -13.66
CA THR A 153 59.13 -9.61 -13.28
C THR A 153 60.24 -10.65 -13.20
N PHE A 154 61.21 -10.57 -14.10
CA PHE A 154 62.37 -11.45 -14.11
C PHE A 154 63.31 -11.18 -12.93
N ILE A 155 63.50 -9.92 -12.56
CA ILE A 155 64.30 -9.53 -11.39
C ILE A 155 63.68 -10.04 -10.09
N THR A 156 62.36 -9.83 -9.90
CA THR A 156 61.63 -10.35 -8.73
C THR A 156 61.75 -11.88 -8.66
N PHE A 157 61.65 -12.56 -9.79
CA PHE A 157 61.82 -14.01 -9.89
C PHE A 157 63.23 -14.47 -9.48
N ILE A 158 64.28 -13.80 -9.94
CA ILE A 158 65.67 -14.12 -9.53
C ILE A 158 65.88 -13.87 -8.04
N GLN A 159 65.34 -12.79 -7.47
CA GLN A 159 65.45 -12.51 -6.03
C GLN A 159 64.76 -13.57 -5.17
N GLU A 160 63.55 -13.99 -5.53
CA GLU A 160 62.85 -15.07 -4.82
C GLU A 160 63.60 -16.40 -4.94
N LEU A 161 64.17 -16.71 -6.12
CA LEU A 161 65.02 -17.90 -6.30
C LEU A 161 66.28 -17.85 -5.43
N LYS A 162 66.95 -16.68 -5.30
CA LYS A 162 68.09 -16.51 -4.38
C LYS A 162 67.72 -16.78 -2.92
N ARG A 163 66.53 -16.37 -2.50
CA ARG A 163 66.04 -16.66 -1.15
C ARG A 163 65.88 -18.16 -0.94
N ARG A 164 65.30 -18.87 -1.90
CA ARG A 164 65.13 -20.34 -1.86
C ARG A 164 66.46 -21.10 -1.92
N VAL A 165 67.43 -20.63 -2.70
CA VAL A 165 68.79 -21.21 -2.81
C VAL A 165 69.45 -21.35 -1.44
N SER A 166 69.25 -20.39 -0.52
CA SER A 166 69.82 -20.43 0.82
C SER A 166 69.33 -21.64 1.64
N GLN A 167 68.05 -21.98 1.54
CA GLN A 167 67.43 -23.12 2.21
C GLN A 167 67.82 -24.43 1.52
N TRP A 168 67.71 -24.46 0.19
CA TRP A 168 68.07 -25.61 -0.65
C TRP A 168 69.52 -26.07 -0.45
N LYS A 169 70.45 -25.15 -0.19
CA LYS A 169 71.84 -25.48 0.13
C LYS A 169 71.96 -26.30 1.43
N VAL A 170 71.14 -26.00 2.44
CA VAL A 170 71.10 -26.76 3.71
C VAL A 170 70.49 -28.14 3.49
N ASP A 171 69.43 -28.21 2.68
CA ASP A 171 68.75 -29.47 2.36
C ASP A 171 69.68 -30.44 1.61
N VAL A 172 70.41 -29.96 0.58
CA VAL A 172 71.40 -30.77 -0.17
C VAL A 172 72.47 -31.35 0.77
N ALA A 173 72.94 -30.57 1.75
CA ALA A 173 73.91 -31.04 2.73
C ALA A 173 73.31 -32.14 3.63
N THR A 174 72.05 -31.98 4.03
CA THR A 174 71.30 -32.95 4.84
C THR A 174 71.06 -34.26 4.07
N TYR A 175 70.67 -34.18 2.79
CA TYR A 175 70.47 -35.35 1.94
C TYR A 175 71.76 -36.13 1.73
N ARG A 176 72.88 -35.43 1.52
CA ARG A 176 74.21 -36.05 1.40
C ARG A 176 74.61 -36.82 2.65
N GLN A 177 74.32 -36.28 3.84
CA GLN A 177 74.59 -36.97 5.10
C GLN A 177 73.64 -38.15 5.31
N GLY A 178 72.36 -37.99 4.99
CA GLY A 178 71.35 -39.03 5.08
C GLY A 178 71.66 -40.26 4.20
N GLN A 179 72.03 -40.07 2.93
CA GLN A 179 72.35 -41.18 2.04
C GLN A 179 73.60 -41.94 2.52
N LYS A 180 74.65 -41.22 2.95
CA LYS A 180 75.84 -41.83 3.58
C LYS A 180 75.50 -42.62 4.85
N ALA A 181 74.52 -42.16 5.63
CA ALA A 181 74.06 -42.88 6.81
C ALA A 181 73.35 -44.20 6.44
N LEU A 182 72.50 -44.19 5.39
CA LEU A 182 71.85 -45.39 4.86
C LEU A 182 72.86 -46.40 4.31
N GLU A 183 73.86 -45.94 3.55
CA GLU A 183 74.94 -46.78 3.01
C GLU A 183 75.74 -47.47 4.13
N ARG A 184 76.10 -46.74 5.19
CA ARG A 184 76.80 -47.28 6.37
C ARG A 184 75.99 -48.35 7.11
N GLN A 185 74.65 -48.26 7.06
CA GLN A 185 73.76 -49.21 7.69
C GLN A 185 73.32 -50.35 6.76
N ARG A 186 73.95 -50.48 5.58
CA ARG A 186 73.64 -51.52 4.58
C ARG A 186 72.15 -51.55 4.18
N TYR A 187 71.54 -50.38 4.09
CA TYR A 187 70.17 -50.25 3.60
C TYR A 187 70.05 -50.75 2.16
N GLN A 188 68.95 -51.44 1.84
CA GLN A 188 68.67 -51.88 0.47
C GLN A 188 67.95 -50.78 -0.29
N PHE A 189 68.66 -50.14 -1.21
CA PHE A 189 68.10 -49.08 -2.04
C PHE A 189 67.15 -49.67 -3.11
N PRO A 190 65.94 -49.09 -3.28
CA PRO A 190 65.06 -49.40 -4.40
C PRO A 190 65.71 -49.15 -5.77
N ALA A 191 65.22 -49.83 -6.81
CA ALA A 191 65.75 -49.67 -8.18
C ALA A 191 65.52 -48.27 -8.78
N ASP A 192 64.52 -47.55 -8.29
CA ASP A 192 64.16 -46.17 -8.66
C ASP A 192 64.81 -45.12 -7.74
N TRP A 193 65.79 -45.50 -6.93
CA TRP A 193 66.44 -44.58 -6.00
C TRP A 193 67.22 -43.49 -6.73
N LEU A 194 66.90 -42.24 -6.41
CA LEU A 194 67.63 -41.07 -6.89
C LEU A 194 68.92 -40.94 -6.09
N TYR A 195 70.07 -41.17 -6.72
CA TYR A 195 71.37 -41.03 -6.06
C TYR A 195 71.78 -39.56 -5.95
N MET A 196 72.49 -39.20 -4.87
CA MET A 196 73.00 -37.85 -4.64
C MET A 196 73.80 -37.28 -5.82
N ASP A 197 74.48 -38.10 -6.63
CA ASP A 197 75.22 -37.63 -7.81
C ASP A 197 74.31 -36.95 -8.85
N GLN A 198 73.07 -37.43 -9.02
CA GLN A 198 72.07 -36.83 -9.91
C GLN A 198 71.51 -35.54 -9.33
N VAL A 199 71.26 -35.51 -8.02
CA VAL A 199 70.83 -34.31 -7.29
C VAL A 199 71.89 -33.21 -7.32
N ASP A 200 73.15 -33.56 -7.07
CA ASP A 200 74.29 -32.64 -7.13
C ASP A 200 74.53 -32.13 -8.56
N GLY A 201 74.28 -32.96 -9.59
CA GLY A 201 74.32 -32.58 -11.00
C GLY A 201 73.29 -31.50 -11.37
N GLU A 202 72.00 -31.74 -11.11
CA GLU A 202 70.94 -30.74 -11.38
C GLU A 202 71.10 -29.49 -10.52
N TRP A 203 71.50 -29.63 -9.25
CA TRP A 203 71.78 -28.50 -8.37
C TRP A 203 72.95 -27.64 -8.86
N GLY A 204 74.00 -28.26 -9.39
CA GLY A 204 75.13 -27.58 -10.02
C GLY A 204 74.71 -26.81 -11.28
N ALA A 205 73.98 -27.46 -12.18
CA ALA A 205 73.49 -26.85 -13.42
C ALA A 205 72.57 -25.64 -13.14
N PHE A 206 71.65 -25.77 -12.19
CA PHE A 206 70.78 -24.68 -11.76
C PHE A 206 71.57 -23.47 -11.23
N ASN A 207 72.54 -23.69 -10.34
CA ASN A 207 73.35 -22.60 -9.78
C ASN A 207 74.19 -21.89 -10.84
N GLU A 208 74.70 -22.63 -11.82
CA GLU A 208 75.47 -22.05 -12.91
C GLU A 208 74.60 -21.13 -13.79
N ILE A 209 73.40 -21.59 -14.17
CA ILE A 209 72.46 -20.79 -14.96
C ILE A 209 71.99 -19.56 -14.17
N LEU A 210 71.64 -19.73 -12.89
CA LEU A 210 71.24 -18.64 -12.00
C LEU A 210 72.35 -17.59 -11.88
N SER A 211 73.61 -18.02 -11.71
CA SER A 211 74.76 -17.12 -11.61
C SER A 211 74.99 -16.34 -12.91
N ARG A 212 74.93 -17.01 -14.07
CA ARG A 212 75.10 -16.35 -15.38
C ARG A 212 74.01 -15.29 -15.60
N LYS A 213 72.73 -15.66 -15.43
CA LYS A 213 71.59 -14.74 -15.62
C LYS A 213 71.63 -13.58 -14.62
N ASN A 214 71.98 -13.83 -13.37
CA ASN A 214 72.12 -12.79 -12.35
C ASN A 214 73.21 -11.77 -12.71
N ASN A 215 74.36 -12.21 -13.23
CA ASN A 215 75.44 -11.30 -13.61
C ASN A 215 75.02 -10.37 -14.76
N THR A 216 74.30 -10.88 -15.75
CA THR A 216 73.81 -10.04 -16.85
C THR A 216 72.78 -9.01 -16.41
N ILE A 217 71.91 -9.35 -15.44
CA ILE A 217 71.00 -8.36 -14.84
C ILE A 217 71.78 -7.28 -14.08
N GLN A 218 72.80 -7.66 -13.31
CA GLN A 218 73.61 -6.70 -12.54
C GLN A 218 74.30 -5.67 -13.44
N GLU A 219 74.67 -6.04 -14.66
CA GLU A 219 75.21 -5.10 -15.65
C GLU A 219 74.16 -4.09 -16.16
N GLN A 220 72.88 -4.46 -16.22
CA GLN A 220 71.78 -3.63 -16.72
C GLN A 220 70.98 -2.90 -15.63
N ILE A 221 71.23 -3.22 -14.36
CA ILE A 221 70.42 -2.77 -13.22
C ILE A 221 70.41 -1.25 -13.07
N SER A 222 71.54 -0.58 -13.30
CA SER A 222 71.68 0.87 -13.21
C SER A 222 70.88 1.60 -14.28
N GLY A 223 70.81 1.04 -15.50
CA GLY A 223 69.99 1.56 -16.59
C GLY A 223 68.49 1.37 -16.35
N LEU A 224 68.09 0.27 -15.73
CA LEU A 224 66.69 0.01 -15.34
C LEU A 224 66.24 0.89 -14.18
N GLN A 225 67.09 1.10 -13.17
CA GLN A 225 66.81 2.01 -12.05
C GLN A 225 66.53 3.44 -12.54
N LEU A 226 67.33 3.97 -13.46
CA LEU A 226 67.11 5.29 -14.07
C LEU A 226 65.77 5.40 -14.82
N LYS A 227 65.38 4.35 -15.57
CA LYS A 227 64.09 4.30 -16.29
C LYS A 227 62.91 4.24 -15.33
N ILE A 228 62.96 3.40 -14.29
CA ILE A 228 61.89 3.26 -13.30
C ILE A 228 61.70 4.56 -12.49
N VAL A 229 62.79 5.26 -12.13
CA VAL A 229 62.68 6.57 -11.46
C VAL A 229 62.03 7.63 -12.37
N ALA A 230 62.34 7.61 -13.67
CA ALA A 230 61.70 8.51 -14.63
C ALA A 230 60.22 8.19 -14.85
N GLU A 231 59.86 6.91 -14.96
CA GLU A 231 58.46 6.47 -15.07
C GLU A 231 57.66 6.79 -13.80
N ASP A 232 58.23 6.56 -12.62
CA ASP A 232 57.61 6.90 -11.34
C ASP A 232 57.25 8.39 -11.24
N LYS A 233 58.19 9.27 -11.59
CA LYS A 233 57.94 10.72 -11.60
C LYS A 233 56.86 11.11 -12.62
N ALA A 234 56.80 10.44 -13.77
CA ALA A 234 55.77 10.67 -14.78
C ALA A 234 54.38 10.22 -14.29
N ILE A 235 54.31 9.06 -13.62
CA ILE A 235 53.07 8.54 -13.02
C ILE A 235 52.62 9.46 -11.89
N GLU A 236 53.51 9.90 -11.00
CA GLU A 236 53.14 10.87 -9.95
C GLU A 236 52.53 12.15 -10.51
N GLN A 237 53.06 12.66 -11.64
CA GLN A 237 52.49 13.83 -12.30
C GLN A 237 51.10 13.52 -12.85
N ARG A 238 50.91 12.39 -13.54
CA ARG A 238 49.59 11.97 -14.03
C ARG A 238 48.58 11.78 -12.90
N ILE A 239 49.02 11.26 -11.74
CA ILE A 239 48.18 11.13 -10.53
C ILE A 239 47.75 12.52 -10.05
N ARG A 240 48.66 13.50 -9.99
CA ARG A 240 48.29 14.88 -9.63
C ARG A 240 47.29 15.48 -10.61
N ASP A 241 47.51 15.28 -11.91
CA ASP A 241 46.67 15.85 -12.95
C ASP A 241 45.24 15.25 -12.91
N ILE A 242 45.11 13.92 -12.77
CA ILE A 242 43.79 13.27 -12.73
C ILE A 242 43.02 13.59 -11.44
N VAL A 243 43.71 13.73 -10.30
CA VAL A 243 43.10 14.15 -9.03
C VAL A 243 42.60 15.59 -9.14
N GLY A 244 43.38 16.48 -9.76
CA GLY A 244 42.95 17.86 -10.01
C GLY A 244 41.78 17.96 -10.97
N GLU A 245 41.77 17.14 -12.02
CA GLU A 245 40.67 17.03 -12.98
C GLU A 245 39.38 16.51 -12.31
N TRP A 246 39.50 15.52 -11.44
CA TRP A 246 38.38 14.93 -10.70
C TRP A 246 37.68 15.94 -9.79
N GLU A 247 38.43 16.75 -9.05
CA GLU A 247 37.83 17.76 -8.16
C GLU A 247 37.03 18.83 -8.92
N GLN A 248 37.40 19.14 -10.16
CA GLN A 248 36.72 20.14 -10.99
C GLN A 248 35.53 19.55 -11.76
N ASN A 249 35.63 18.31 -12.24
CA ASN A 249 34.70 17.72 -13.20
C ASN A 249 33.79 16.63 -12.62
N LYS A 250 33.88 16.36 -11.31
CA LYS A 250 33.01 15.35 -10.68
C LYS A 250 31.53 15.68 -10.89
N PRO A 251 30.71 14.74 -11.41
CA PRO A 251 29.31 14.98 -11.75
C PRO A 251 28.45 15.00 -10.49
N VAL A 252 28.50 16.12 -9.76
CA VAL A 252 27.75 16.34 -8.52
C VAL A 252 26.49 17.18 -8.72
N GLN A 253 26.37 17.85 -9.88
CA GLN A 253 25.21 18.68 -10.23
C GLN A 253 23.99 17.81 -10.52
N GLY A 254 22.81 18.26 -10.06
CA GLY A 254 21.59 17.47 -10.08
C GLY A 254 20.75 17.54 -11.35
N ASP A 255 21.03 18.49 -12.24
CA ASP A 255 20.39 18.64 -13.54
C ASP A 255 20.96 17.69 -14.61
N ILE A 256 22.08 17.02 -14.30
CA ILE A 256 22.71 16.04 -15.19
C ILE A 256 21.84 14.78 -15.26
N LYS A 257 21.58 14.29 -16.49
CA LYS A 257 20.89 13.02 -16.68
C LYS A 257 21.70 11.86 -16.10
N PRO A 258 21.07 10.88 -15.42
CA PRO A 258 21.77 9.73 -14.84
C PRO A 258 22.67 8.98 -15.83
N ASP A 259 22.26 8.86 -17.08
CA ASP A 259 23.04 8.18 -18.12
C ASP A 259 24.35 8.92 -18.44
N ILE A 260 24.30 10.26 -18.48
CA ILE A 260 25.47 11.11 -18.73
C ILE A 260 26.42 11.02 -17.54
N ALA A 261 25.91 11.15 -16.32
CA ALA A 261 26.71 11.05 -15.10
C ALA A 261 27.37 9.67 -14.97
N THR A 262 26.62 8.59 -15.20
CA THR A 262 27.12 7.21 -15.12
C THR A 262 28.19 6.94 -16.18
N ASN A 263 28.01 7.44 -17.40
CA ASN A 263 29.02 7.31 -18.46
C ASN A 263 30.31 8.06 -18.11
N THR A 264 30.21 9.30 -17.63
CA THR A 264 31.36 10.08 -17.15
C THR A 264 32.11 9.34 -16.03
N LEU A 265 31.40 8.78 -15.05
CA LEU A 265 31.99 7.99 -13.96
C LEU A 265 32.69 6.72 -14.46
N ASN A 266 32.12 6.01 -15.43
CA ASN A 266 32.73 4.82 -16.04
C ASN A 266 34.03 5.17 -16.79
N ILE A 267 34.05 6.30 -17.50
CA ILE A 267 35.24 6.78 -18.21
C ILE A 267 36.35 7.14 -17.19
N TYR A 268 36.03 7.86 -16.12
CA TYR A 268 36.99 8.19 -15.07
C TYR A 268 37.50 6.94 -14.33
N GLU A 269 36.62 6.02 -13.94
CA GLU A 269 37.03 4.76 -13.29
C GLU A 269 38.00 3.97 -14.19
N GLY A 270 37.72 3.85 -15.48
CA GLY A 270 38.63 3.18 -16.41
C GLY A 270 40.00 3.85 -16.51
N ARG A 271 40.06 5.19 -16.46
CA ARG A 271 41.32 5.95 -16.45
C ARG A 271 42.08 5.80 -15.14
N VAL A 272 41.40 5.92 -14.00
CA VAL A 272 41.99 5.83 -12.65
C VAL A 272 42.47 4.40 -12.37
N THR A 273 41.71 3.37 -12.77
CA THR A 273 42.10 1.96 -12.61
C THR A 273 43.36 1.64 -13.40
N ARG A 274 43.44 2.06 -14.67
CA ARG A 274 44.67 1.89 -15.47
C ARG A 274 45.87 2.58 -14.84
N LEU A 275 45.68 3.80 -14.33
CA LEU A 275 46.75 4.54 -13.67
C LEU A 275 47.18 3.90 -12.35
N LYS A 276 46.24 3.30 -11.60
CA LYS A 276 46.53 2.50 -10.40
C LYS A 276 47.31 1.23 -10.74
N ASP A 277 46.93 0.53 -11.80
CA ASP A 277 47.66 -0.65 -12.29
C ASP A 277 49.09 -0.29 -12.72
N GLU A 278 49.27 0.82 -13.47
CA GLU A 278 50.58 1.37 -13.84
C GLU A 278 51.41 1.72 -12.59
N TYR A 279 50.80 2.37 -11.59
CA TYR A 279 51.46 2.74 -10.34
C TYR A 279 51.87 1.52 -9.50
N ASP A 280 50.99 0.54 -9.35
CA ASP A 280 51.27 -0.69 -8.61
C ASP A 280 52.37 -1.52 -9.27
N GLN A 281 52.41 -1.50 -10.60
CA GLN A 281 53.48 -2.13 -11.37
C GLN A 281 54.83 -1.44 -11.13
N VAL A 282 54.87 -0.11 -11.09
CA VAL A 282 56.10 0.65 -10.77
C VAL A 282 56.51 0.47 -9.30
N CYS A 283 55.56 0.33 -8.37
CA CYS A 283 55.88 -0.01 -6.98
C CYS A 283 56.54 -1.39 -6.87
N ARG A 284 56.00 -2.43 -7.53
CA ARG A 284 56.65 -3.75 -7.61
C ARG A 284 58.03 -3.67 -8.25
N ALA A 285 58.21 -2.80 -9.25
CA ALA A 285 59.50 -2.56 -9.88
C ALA A 285 60.53 -1.92 -8.94
N LYS A 286 60.11 -0.93 -8.16
CA LYS A 286 60.96 -0.31 -7.13
C LYS A 286 61.37 -1.29 -6.05
N GLU A 287 60.43 -2.10 -5.56
CA GLU A 287 60.69 -3.15 -4.57
C GLU A 287 61.69 -4.19 -5.11
N ALA A 288 61.52 -4.65 -6.35
CA ALA A 288 62.44 -5.60 -6.98
C ALA A 288 63.84 -5.05 -7.24
N LEU A 289 64.01 -3.72 -7.28
CA LEU A 289 65.28 -3.04 -7.57
C LEU A 289 65.93 -2.42 -6.32
N ASP A 290 65.41 -2.72 -5.12
CA ASP A 290 65.83 -2.12 -3.84
C ASP A 290 65.85 -0.58 -3.87
N LEU A 291 64.87 0.02 -4.55
CA LEU A 291 64.68 1.48 -4.60
C LEU A 291 63.73 1.93 -3.49
N GLU A 292 63.89 3.18 -3.03
CA GLU A 292 62.99 3.78 -2.04
C GLU A 292 61.54 3.82 -2.54
N LEU A 293 60.64 3.24 -1.75
CA LEU A 293 59.21 3.22 -2.00
C LEU A 293 58.57 4.49 -1.42
N THR A 294 58.10 5.36 -2.30
CA THR A 294 57.19 6.46 -1.95
C THR A 294 55.75 6.01 -2.15
N THR A 295 55.01 5.82 -1.06
CA THR A 295 53.58 5.49 -1.13
C THR A 295 52.76 6.74 -1.47
N ASN A 296 51.94 6.65 -2.52
CA ASN A 296 51.08 7.71 -2.99
C ASN A 296 49.61 7.30 -2.81
N ASP A 297 49.07 7.59 -1.64
CA ASP A 297 47.71 7.19 -1.24
C ASP A 297 46.63 8.10 -1.85
N ARG A 298 46.94 8.92 -2.85
CA ARG A 298 45.99 9.91 -3.41
C ARG A 298 44.94 9.28 -4.35
N LEU A 299 45.24 8.12 -4.93
CA LEU A 299 44.31 7.43 -5.82
C LEU A 299 43.20 6.70 -5.07
N GLU A 300 43.48 6.18 -3.87
CA GLU A 300 42.53 5.38 -3.08
C GLU A 300 41.27 6.18 -2.70
N PRO A 301 41.36 7.43 -2.18
CA PRO A 301 40.20 8.27 -1.90
C PRO A 301 39.36 8.58 -3.15
N VAL A 302 40.02 8.76 -4.31
CA VAL A 302 39.31 9.01 -5.58
C VAL A 302 38.56 7.76 -6.05
N LEU A 303 39.15 6.57 -5.89
CA LEU A 303 38.48 5.30 -6.19
C LEU A 303 37.30 5.04 -5.25
N GLU A 304 37.46 5.34 -3.95
CA GLU A 304 36.36 5.28 -2.99
C GLU A 304 35.23 6.26 -3.35
N GLU A 305 35.55 7.52 -3.64
CA GLU A 305 34.56 8.54 -4.03
C GLU A 305 33.88 8.18 -5.37
N LEU A 306 34.61 7.62 -6.34
CA LEU A 306 34.05 7.11 -7.60
C LEU A 306 33.04 5.99 -7.36
N ARG A 307 33.38 5.03 -6.49
CA ARG A 307 32.50 3.91 -6.12
C ARG A 307 31.24 4.41 -5.42
N ASP A 308 31.42 5.35 -4.49
CA ASP A 308 30.31 5.99 -3.77
C ASP A 308 29.41 6.77 -4.75
N LEU A 309 29.96 7.63 -5.62
CA LEU A 309 29.19 8.38 -6.62
C LEU A 309 28.46 7.47 -7.62
N LYS A 310 29.07 6.37 -8.06
CA LYS A 310 28.38 5.39 -8.92
C LYS A 310 27.19 4.77 -8.20
N SER A 311 27.36 4.40 -6.94
CA SER A 311 26.27 3.83 -6.15
C SER A 311 25.13 4.83 -5.95
N VAL A 312 25.45 6.12 -5.76
CA VAL A 312 24.48 7.23 -5.72
C VAL A 312 23.73 7.31 -7.04
N TRP A 313 24.43 7.48 -8.16
CA TRP A 313 23.79 7.67 -9.46
C TRP A 313 23.00 6.44 -9.93
N ALA A 314 23.43 5.23 -9.58
CA ALA A 314 22.64 4.01 -9.81
C ALA A 314 21.34 4.02 -9.01
N ALA A 315 21.38 4.40 -7.73
CA ALA A 315 20.19 4.53 -6.91
C ALA A 315 19.26 5.63 -7.44
N LEU A 316 19.81 6.81 -7.78
CA LEU A 316 19.06 7.92 -8.35
C LEU A 316 18.47 7.57 -9.74
N ALA A 317 19.14 6.75 -10.56
CA ALA A 317 18.61 6.31 -11.85
C ALA A 317 17.30 5.53 -11.70
N THR A 318 17.17 4.70 -10.65
CA THR A 318 15.91 4.00 -10.37
C THR A 318 14.77 4.96 -9.99
N VAL A 319 15.09 6.02 -9.25
CA VAL A 319 14.13 7.07 -8.88
C VAL A 319 13.73 7.87 -10.11
N TRP A 320 14.68 8.27 -10.94
CA TRP A 320 14.42 8.95 -12.21
C TRP A 320 13.56 8.13 -13.16
N LYS A 321 13.86 6.84 -13.31
CA LYS A 321 13.04 5.92 -14.10
C LYS A 321 11.58 5.91 -13.61
N SER A 322 11.40 5.81 -12.29
CA SER A 322 10.06 5.86 -11.68
C SER A 322 9.36 7.20 -11.92
N ILE A 323 10.09 8.32 -11.86
CA ILE A 323 9.56 9.65 -12.19
C ILE A 323 9.12 9.70 -13.67
N TYR A 324 9.92 9.17 -14.60
CA TYR A 324 9.57 9.15 -16.03
C TYR A 324 8.35 8.27 -16.30
N GLU A 325 8.25 7.10 -15.66
CA GLU A 325 7.06 6.24 -15.75
C GLU A 325 5.80 6.95 -15.24
N ILE A 326 5.92 7.72 -14.16
CA ILE A 326 4.82 8.56 -13.67
C ILE A 326 4.48 9.66 -14.68
N LYS A 327 5.49 10.34 -15.26
CA LYS A 327 5.28 11.38 -16.27
C LYS A 327 4.59 10.86 -17.53
N ASP A 328 4.88 9.64 -17.96
CA ASP A 328 4.28 9.03 -19.15
C ASP A 328 2.86 8.51 -18.91
N THR A 329 2.34 8.52 -17.67
CA THR A 329 0.95 8.10 -17.44
C THR A 329 -0.05 9.01 -18.16
N PRO A 330 -0.98 8.46 -18.98
CA PRO A 330 -2.05 9.23 -19.61
C PRO A 330 -2.98 9.87 -18.57
N TRP A 331 -3.26 11.15 -18.72
CA TRP A 331 -4.08 11.95 -17.78
C TRP A 331 -5.46 11.36 -17.53
N SER A 332 -6.07 10.74 -18.55
CA SER A 332 -7.36 10.05 -18.45
C SER A 332 -7.36 8.94 -17.40
N THR A 333 -6.23 8.24 -17.24
CA THR A 333 -6.04 7.13 -16.29
C THR A 333 -5.40 7.54 -14.97
N THR A 334 -4.91 8.79 -14.88
CA THR A 334 -4.21 9.28 -13.70
C THR A 334 -5.15 9.36 -12.50
N VAL A 335 -4.72 8.76 -11.39
CA VAL A 335 -5.40 8.83 -10.09
C VAL A 335 -4.52 9.63 -9.12
N PRO A 336 -4.85 10.89 -8.80
CA PRO A 336 -4.00 11.77 -7.98
C PRO A 336 -3.62 11.20 -6.61
N ARG A 337 -4.48 10.38 -6.00
CA ARG A 337 -4.17 9.68 -4.74
C ARG A 337 -3.07 8.63 -4.92
N LYS A 338 -3.07 7.89 -6.03
CA LYS A 338 -2.05 6.88 -6.36
C LYS A 338 -0.73 7.54 -6.71
N ILE A 339 -0.76 8.64 -7.47
CA ILE A 339 0.44 9.44 -7.78
C ILE A 339 1.09 9.94 -6.50
N ARG A 340 0.31 10.51 -5.56
CA ARG A 340 0.82 10.92 -4.26
C ARG A 340 1.52 9.77 -3.51
N GLN A 341 0.88 8.59 -3.44
CA GLN A 341 1.47 7.42 -2.78
C GLN A 341 2.79 6.99 -3.44
N GLN A 342 2.87 7.02 -4.78
CA GLN A 342 4.10 6.72 -5.51
C GLN A 342 5.19 7.76 -5.21
N LEU A 343 4.86 9.05 -5.23
CA LEU A 343 5.79 10.13 -4.89
C LEU A 343 6.28 10.04 -3.44
N ASP A 344 5.38 9.79 -2.48
CA ASP A 344 5.73 9.59 -1.06
C ASP A 344 6.66 8.38 -0.88
N ALA A 345 6.42 7.28 -1.61
CA ALA A 345 7.30 6.11 -1.60
C ALA A 345 8.69 6.43 -2.17
N LEU A 346 8.78 7.24 -3.24
CA LEU A 346 10.06 7.70 -3.80
C LEU A 346 10.80 8.67 -2.84
N VAL A 347 10.07 9.53 -2.13
CA VAL A 347 10.66 10.38 -1.09
C VAL A 347 11.19 9.55 0.08
N GLN A 348 10.51 8.46 0.42
CA GLN A 348 10.95 7.56 1.50
C GLN A 348 12.16 6.71 1.08
N SER A 349 12.15 6.14 -0.12
CA SER A 349 13.29 5.34 -0.64
C SER A 349 14.57 6.18 -0.76
N THR A 350 14.44 7.46 -1.11
CA THR A 350 15.58 8.39 -1.12
C THR A 350 16.07 8.73 0.30
N LYS A 351 15.23 8.73 1.34
CA LYS A 351 15.67 8.93 2.73
C LYS A 351 16.44 7.74 3.31
N GLU A 352 16.13 6.54 2.85
CA GLU A 352 16.80 5.29 3.27
C GLU A 352 18.22 5.18 2.69
N MET A 353 18.61 6.07 1.76
CA MET A 353 19.95 6.11 1.20
C MET A 353 21.00 6.51 2.28
N PRO A 354 22.20 5.91 2.25
CA PRO A 354 23.28 6.20 3.20
C PRO A 354 23.62 7.70 3.31
N ASN A 355 24.04 8.16 4.49
CA ASN A 355 24.39 9.57 4.74
C ASN A 355 25.41 10.12 3.74
N ARG A 356 26.39 9.30 3.31
CA ARG A 356 27.40 9.68 2.31
C ARG A 356 26.79 10.06 0.96
N MET A 357 25.69 9.39 0.58
CA MET A 357 24.95 9.66 -0.66
C MET A 357 24.12 10.94 -0.62
N ARG A 358 23.73 11.39 0.59
CA ARG A 358 22.85 12.55 0.79
C ARG A 358 23.58 13.90 0.75
N GLN A 359 24.90 13.89 0.65
CA GLN A 359 25.73 15.10 0.62
C GLN A 359 25.86 15.70 -0.78
N TYR A 360 25.46 14.97 -1.82
CA TYR A 360 25.59 15.40 -3.21
C TYR A 360 24.39 16.26 -3.66
N ALA A 361 24.65 17.31 -4.45
CA ALA A 361 23.60 18.20 -4.95
C ALA A 361 22.59 17.49 -5.86
N ALA A 362 22.98 16.40 -6.53
CA ALA A 362 22.06 15.54 -7.28
C ALA A 362 20.96 14.91 -6.42
N PHE A 363 21.28 14.54 -5.17
CA PHE A 363 20.29 14.03 -4.23
C PHE A 363 19.29 15.12 -3.83
N GLU A 364 19.80 16.32 -3.50
CA GLU A 364 18.98 17.47 -3.11
C GLU A 364 18.01 17.87 -4.22
N TYR A 365 18.50 17.92 -5.46
CA TYR A 365 17.68 18.25 -6.63
C TYR A 365 16.50 17.28 -6.83
N ILE A 366 16.72 15.97 -6.68
CA ILE A 366 15.65 14.97 -6.81
C ILE A 366 14.66 15.07 -5.65
N GLN A 367 15.14 15.27 -4.42
CA GLN A 367 14.28 15.52 -3.26
C GLN A 367 13.39 16.74 -3.47
N ASP A 368 13.95 17.83 -3.96
CA ASP A 368 13.20 19.06 -4.24
C ASP A 368 12.20 18.88 -5.37
N THR A 369 12.58 18.16 -6.43
CA THR A 369 11.68 17.81 -7.54
C THR A 369 10.49 16.98 -7.05
N LEU A 370 10.74 15.93 -6.25
CA LEU A 370 9.69 15.10 -5.68
C LEU A 370 8.77 15.89 -4.74
N ARG A 371 9.35 16.77 -3.89
CA ARG A 371 8.58 17.66 -3.00
C ARG A 371 7.74 18.67 -3.78
N GLN A 372 8.26 19.17 -4.90
CA GLN A 372 7.52 20.06 -5.78
C GLN A 372 6.30 19.35 -6.39
N TYR A 373 6.47 18.13 -6.89
CA TYR A 373 5.34 17.33 -7.40
C TYR A 373 4.32 17.01 -6.31
N LEU A 374 4.75 16.66 -5.10
CA LEU A 374 3.86 16.47 -3.95
C LEU A 374 3.06 17.73 -3.60
N ARG A 375 3.71 18.91 -3.66
CA ARG A 375 3.06 20.20 -3.37
C ARG A 375 2.01 20.58 -4.42
N VAL A 376 2.21 20.19 -5.68
CA VAL A 376 1.27 20.43 -6.79
C VAL A 376 0.16 19.37 -6.84
N ASN A 377 0.36 18.19 -6.23
CA ASN A 377 -0.61 17.10 -6.27
C ASN A 377 -2.06 17.46 -5.85
N PRO A 378 -2.31 18.35 -4.85
CA PRO A 378 -3.67 18.81 -4.56
C PRO A 378 -4.35 19.49 -5.76
N LEU A 379 -3.62 20.29 -6.55
CA LEU A 379 -4.16 20.91 -7.77
C LEU A 379 -4.49 19.86 -8.83
N LEU A 380 -3.72 18.77 -8.92
CA LEU A 380 -4.05 17.65 -9.80
C LEU A 380 -5.35 16.97 -9.37
N ALA A 381 -5.58 16.83 -8.06
CA ALA A 381 -6.83 16.29 -7.53
C ALA A 381 -8.02 17.17 -7.91
N ASP A 382 -7.87 18.49 -7.77
CA ASP A 382 -8.90 19.45 -8.16
C ASP A 382 -9.16 19.43 -9.68
N LEU A 383 -8.10 19.39 -10.50
CA LEU A 383 -8.20 19.31 -11.96
C LEU A 383 -8.81 17.99 -12.47
N LYS A 384 -8.71 16.90 -11.69
CA LYS A 384 -9.32 15.61 -12.03
C LYS A 384 -10.79 15.51 -11.59
N SER A 385 -11.32 16.53 -10.90
CA SER A 385 -12.72 16.59 -10.49
C SER A 385 -13.67 16.56 -11.69
N ASP A 386 -14.83 15.91 -11.51
CA ASP A 386 -15.90 15.84 -12.51
C ASP A 386 -16.53 17.21 -12.81
N ALA A 387 -16.25 18.21 -11.97
CA ALA A 387 -16.60 19.61 -12.22
C ALA A 387 -15.97 20.15 -13.52
N LEU A 388 -14.77 19.68 -13.88
CA LEU A 388 -14.10 20.15 -15.09
C LEU A 388 -14.67 19.47 -16.34
N ARG A 389 -15.30 20.27 -17.20
CA ARG A 389 -15.75 19.90 -18.54
C ARG A 389 -14.74 20.39 -19.58
N GLU A 390 -14.87 19.90 -20.81
CA GLU A 390 -13.96 20.26 -21.91
C GLU A 390 -13.83 21.78 -22.12
N ARG A 391 -14.91 22.54 -21.91
CA ARG A 391 -14.90 24.02 -21.96
C ARG A 391 -13.94 24.65 -20.94
N HIS A 392 -13.84 24.11 -19.73
CA HIS A 392 -12.93 24.59 -18.68
C HIS A 392 -11.48 24.31 -19.06
N TRP A 393 -11.20 23.14 -19.64
CA TRP A 393 -9.87 22.81 -20.17
C TRP A 393 -9.45 23.74 -21.31
N ARG A 394 -10.36 24.06 -22.24
CA ARG A 394 -10.09 25.05 -23.30
C ARG A 394 -9.81 26.44 -22.73
N GLN A 395 -10.55 26.87 -21.71
CA GLN A 395 -10.29 28.13 -21.01
C GLN A 395 -8.92 28.11 -20.32
N LEU A 396 -8.58 27.02 -19.65
CA LEU A 396 -7.29 26.85 -18.98
C LEU A 396 -6.13 26.91 -19.97
N PHE A 397 -6.18 26.16 -21.07
CA PHE A 397 -5.14 26.18 -22.10
C PHE A 397 -4.96 27.57 -22.73
N LYS A 398 -6.07 28.30 -22.95
CA LYS A 398 -6.04 29.68 -23.43
C LYS A 398 -5.37 30.63 -22.43
N SER A 399 -5.69 30.51 -21.15
CA SER A 399 -5.08 31.32 -20.07
C SER A 399 -3.59 31.04 -19.90
N LEU A 400 -3.19 29.78 -20.06
CA LEU A 400 -1.79 29.34 -19.99
C LEU A 400 -0.98 29.62 -21.27
N ARG A 401 -1.62 30.15 -22.32
CA ARG A 401 -1.01 30.41 -23.65
C ARG A 401 -0.35 29.16 -24.25
N ILE A 402 -0.95 28.00 -23.99
CA ILE A 402 -0.51 26.73 -24.58
C ILE A 402 -1.19 26.61 -25.94
N ASP A 403 -0.39 26.46 -27.01
CA ASP A 403 -0.92 26.29 -28.36
C ASP A 403 -1.92 25.12 -28.38
N GLY A 404 -3.13 25.38 -28.87
CA GLY A 404 -4.32 24.51 -28.78
C GLY A 404 -4.27 23.21 -29.57
N ARG A 405 -3.08 22.61 -29.73
CA ARG A 405 -2.84 21.31 -30.36
C ARG A 405 -2.86 20.14 -29.38
N LEU A 406 -2.94 20.39 -28.07
CA LEU A 406 -3.02 19.32 -27.07
C LEU A 406 -4.48 18.85 -26.93
N LEU A 407 -4.72 17.61 -27.37
CA LEU A 407 -5.97 16.91 -27.09
C LEU A 407 -5.92 16.39 -25.65
N LEU A 408 -6.97 16.67 -24.86
CA LEU A 408 -7.07 16.20 -23.48
C LEU A 408 -6.94 14.66 -23.37
N SER A 409 -7.36 13.93 -24.41
CA SER A 409 -7.26 12.48 -24.51
C SER A 409 -5.83 11.96 -24.68
N GLU A 410 -4.91 12.77 -25.20
CA GLU A 410 -3.51 12.41 -25.48
C GLU A 410 -2.54 13.01 -24.46
N MET A 411 -3.05 13.82 -23.52
CA MET A 411 -2.24 14.49 -22.53
C MET A 411 -1.69 13.50 -21.49
N THR A 412 -0.40 13.61 -21.17
CA THR A 412 0.23 12.86 -20.07
C THR A 412 0.38 13.72 -18.82
N LEU A 413 0.56 13.08 -17.66
CA LEU A 413 0.83 13.78 -16.41
C LEU A 413 2.12 14.64 -16.49
N GLY A 414 3.13 14.18 -17.23
CA GLY A 414 4.36 14.91 -17.46
C GLY A 414 4.12 16.24 -18.15
N GLN A 415 3.36 16.25 -19.24
CA GLN A 415 2.97 17.47 -19.95
C GLN A 415 2.22 18.44 -19.03
N LEU A 416 1.35 17.92 -18.16
CA LEU A 416 0.61 18.73 -17.19
C LEU A 416 1.52 19.36 -16.12
N TRP A 417 2.56 18.65 -15.67
CA TRP A 417 3.58 19.21 -14.78
C TRP A 417 4.46 20.24 -15.46
N ASP A 418 4.74 20.07 -16.75
CA ASP A 418 5.56 21.00 -17.54
C ASP A 418 4.87 22.36 -17.75
N PHE A 419 3.56 22.48 -17.51
CA PHE A 419 2.83 23.77 -17.52
C PHE A 419 3.13 24.66 -16.30
N ASP A 420 4.00 24.21 -15.40
CA ASP A 420 4.37 24.90 -14.17
C ASP A 420 3.12 25.37 -13.40
N LEU A 421 2.28 24.40 -13.04
CA LEU A 421 1.02 24.61 -12.31
C LEU A 421 1.21 25.43 -11.04
N ARG A 422 2.42 25.48 -10.48
CA ARG A 422 2.75 26.27 -9.29
C ARG A 422 2.82 27.76 -9.61
N ARG A 423 3.49 28.13 -10.70
CA ARG A 423 3.56 29.53 -11.15
C ARG A 423 2.20 30.04 -11.59
N ASN A 424 1.38 29.15 -12.15
CA ASN A 424 0.05 29.46 -12.67
C ASN A 424 -1.08 29.05 -11.71
N GLU A 425 -0.78 28.82 -10.43
CA GLU A 425 -1.73 28.28 -9.45
C GLU A 425 -3.01 29.12 -9.34
N SER A 426 -2.89 30.45 -9.36
CA SER A 426 -4.03 31.37 -9.29
C SER A 426 -5.00 31.20 -10.46
N LEU A 427 -4.48 31.13 -11.69
CA LEU A 427 -5.25 30.94 -12.91
C LEU A 427 -5.96 29.57 -12.91
N VAL A 428 -5.23 28.52 -12.49
CA VAL A 428 -5.76 27.17 -12.37
C VAL A 428 -6.92 27.13 -11.37
N ARG A 429 -6.74 27.73 -10.18
CA ARG A 429 -7.77 27.81 -9.13
C ARG A 429 -8.99 28.61 -9.56
N GLU A 430 -8.81 29.68 -10.32
CA GLU A 430 -9.92 30.48 -10.85
C GLU A 430 -10.81 29.62 -11.76
N VAL A 431 -10.21 28.88 -12.71
CA VAL A 431 -10.96 27.97 -13.60
C VAL A 431 -11.64 26.85 -12.80
N ILE A 432 -10.98 26.28 -11.80
CA ILE A 432 -11.57 25.26 -10.92
C ILE A 432 -12.77 25.83 -10.16
N THR A 433 -12.68 27.07 -9.66
CA THR A 433 -13.77 27.71 -8.92
C THR A 433 -14.99 27.93 -9.81
N VAL A 434 -14.76 28.37 -11.05
CA VAL A 434 -15.82 28.47 -12.07
C VAL A 434 -16.44 27.10 -12.32
N ALA A 435 -15.63 26.07 -12.56
CA ALA A 435 -16.09 24.72 -12.82
C ALA A 435 -16.92 24.13 -11.67
N GLN A 436 -16.50 24.34 -10.42
CA GLN A 436 -17.22 23.89 -9.22
C GLN A 436 -18.56 24.63 -9.05
N GLY A 437 -18.56 25.94 -9.30
CA GLY A 437 -19.77 26.75 -9.29
C GLY A 437 -20.77 26.29 -10.36
N GLU A 438 -20.29 26.00 -11.57
CA GLU A 438 -21.11 25.46 -12.65
C GLU A 438 -21.67 24.07 -12.32
N MET A 439 -20.88 23.18 -11.73
CA MET A 439 -21.33 21.83 -11.34
C MET A 439 -22.48 21.89 -10.32
N ALA A 440 -22.44 22.81 -9.37
CA ALA A 440 -23.53 22.99 -8.41
C ALA A 440 -24.84 23.39 -9.09
N LEU A 441 -24.76 24.27 -10.10
CA LEU A 441 -25.93 24.67 -10.90
C LEU A 441 -26.43 23.54 -11.80
N GLU A 442 -25.53 22.77 -12.41
CA GLU A 442 -25.84 21.59 -13.21
C GLU A 442 -26.62 20.54 -12.40
N GLU A 443 -26.12 20.21 -11.20
CA GLU A 443 -26.78 19.23 -10.33
C GLU A 443 -28.13 19.72 -9.82
N PHE A 444 -28.26 21.02 -9.50
CA PHE A 444 -29.54 21.62 -9.14
C PHE A 444 -30.57 21.54 -10.27
N LEU A 445 -30.21 21.92 -11.50
CA LEU A 445 -31.11 21.82 -12.65
C LEU A 445 -31.51 20.38 -12.96
N LYS A 446 -30.57 19.43 -12.80
CA LYS A 446 -30.84 18.01 -12.91
C LYS A 446 -31.87 17.57 -11.87
N GLN A 447 -31.75 17.99 -10.61
CA GLN A 447 -32.73 17.70 -9.56
C GLN A 447 -34.11 18.30 -9.86
N VAL A 448 -34.18 19.54 -10.36
CA VAL A 448 -35.45 20.16 -10.80
C VAL A 448 -36.08 19.31 -11.90
N ARG A 449 -35.30 18.96 -12.93
CA ARG A 449 -35.75 18.11 -14.04
C ARG A 449 -36.29 16.77 -13.56
N GLU A 450 -35.53 16.07 -12.73
CA GLU A 450 -35.93 14.76 -12.20
C GLU A 450 -37.18 14.87 -11.33
N THR A 451 -37.28 15.90 -10.49
CA THR A 451 -38.46 16.14 -9.65
C THR A 451 -39.71 16.29 -10.50
N TRP A 452 -39.71 17.20 -11.47
CA TRP A 452 -40.92 17.54 -12.24
C TRP A 452 -41.27 16.52 -13.32
N THR A 453 -40.28 15.78 -13.82
CA THR A 453 -40.51 14.66 -14.75
C THR A 453 -41.19 13.50 -14.04
N ASN A 454 -40.90 13.29 -12.75
CA ASN A 454 -41.47 12.22 -11.94
C ASN A 454 -42.60 12.68 -11.00
N TYR A 455 -43.00 13.95 -11.04
CA TYR A 455 -44.01 14.48 -10.13
C TYR A 455 -45.41 13.98 -10.52
N VAL A 456 -45.94 13.05 -9.71
CA VAL A 456 -47.26 12.46 -9.89
C VAL A 456 -48.29 13.20 -9.02
N LEU A 457 -49.40 13.60 -9.63
CA LEU A 457 -50.56 14.15 -8.94
C LEU A 457 -51.23 13.08 -8.08
N ASP A 458 -51.51 13.42 -6.83
CA ASP A 458 -52.23 12.54 -5.93
C ASP A 458 -53.75 12.67 -6.18
N LEU A 459 -54.39 11.53 -6.44
CA LEU A 459 -55.77 11.45 -6.90
C LEU A 459 -56.66 10.70 -5.90
N VAL A 460 -57.76 11.32 -5.47
CA VAL A 460 -58.75 10.73 -4.55
C VAL A 460 -60.05 10.40 -5.26
N ASN A 461 -60.63 9.24 -4.98
CA ASN A 461 -61.91 8.84 -5.56
C ASN A 461 -63.07 9.67 -4.99
N TYR A 462 -63.86 10.29 -5.86
CA TYR A 462 -65.05 11.07 -5.48
C TYR A 462 -66.32 10.34 -5.93
N GLN A 463 -67.03 9.74 -4.96
CA GLN A 463 -68.33 9.06 -5.14
C GLN A 463 -68.40 8.07 -6.32
N ASN A 464 -67.28 7.40 -6.66
CA ASN A 464 -67.14 6.52 -7.85
C ASN A 464 -67.44 7.20 -9.20
N LYS A 465 -67.48 8.54 -9.28
CA LYS A 465 -67.71 9.29 -10.52
C LYS A 465 -66.40 9.63 -11.23
N CYS A 466 -65.43 10.17 -10.50
CA CYS A 466 -64.10 10.51 -10.99
C CYS A 466 -63.07 10.50 -9.86
N ARG A 467 -61.79 10.65 -10.21
CA ARG A 467 -60.73 10.88 -9.23
C ARG A 467 -60.30 12.34 -9.25
N LEU A 468 -60.43 13.05 -8.15
CA LEU A 468 -60.08 14.46 -7.97
C LEU A 468 -58.64 14.62 -7.49
N ILE A 469 -58.01 15.75 -7.79
CA ILE A 469 -56.65 16.04 -7.32
C ILE A 469 -56.71 16.49 -5.86
N LYS A 470 -55.77 16.00 -5.04
CA LYS A 470 -55.51 16.45 -3.66
C LYS A 470 -54.02 16.77 -3.47
N GLY A 471 -53.65 17.28 -2.30
CA GLY A 471 -52.25 17.63 -2.01
C GLY A 471 -51.80 18.89 -2.74
N TRP A 472 -52.69 19.87 -2.88
CA TRP A 472 -52.40 21.14 -3.56
C TRP A 472 -51.26 21.91 -2.89
N ASP A 473 -51.23 21.94 -1.56
CA ASP A 473 -50.21 22.65 -0.78
C ASP A 473 -48.80 22.15 -1.07
N ASP A 474 -48.61 20.82 -1.21
CA ASP A 474 -47.32 20.22 -1.53
C ASP A 474 -46.87 20.61 -2.94
N LEU A 475 -47.79 20.61 -3.91
CA LEU A 475 -47.51 21.02 -5.29
C LEU A 475 -47.12 22.50 -5.36
N PHE A 476 -47.88 23.39 -4.72
CA PHE A 476 -47.61 24.82 -4.74
C PHE A 476 -46.34 25.18 -3.97
N THR A 477 -46.12 24.57 -2.80
CA THR A 477 -44.88 24.73 -2.02
C THR A 477 -43.68 24.31 -2.87
N LYS A 478 -43.71 23.10 -3.45
CA LYS A 478 -42.58 22.59 -4.25
C LYS A 478 -42.33 23.41 -5.51
N CYS A 479 -43.39 23.91 -6.15
CA CYS A 479 -43.30 24.83 -7.29
C CYS A 479 -42.65 26.15 -6.89
N SER A 480 -43.09 26.74 -5.78
CA SER A 480 -42.62 28.05 -5.30
C SER A 480 -41.18 27.99 -4.82
N GLU A 481 -40.78 26.91 -4.13
CA GLU A 481 -39.40 26.64 -3.74
C GLU A 481 -38.47 26.58 -4.94
N ASN A 482 -38.82 25.77 -5.95
CA ASN A 482 -38.01 25.62 -7.15
C ASN A 482 -37.96 26.90 -8.00
N LEU A 483 -39.05 27.65 -8.10
CA LEU A 483 -39.06 28.98 -8.75
C LEU A 483 -38.15 29.98 -8.02
N SER A 484 -38.20 30.00 -6.69
CA SER A 484 -37.33 30.86 -5.87
C SER A 484 -35.86 30.47 -6.02
N ALA A 485 -35.57 29.16 -6.05
CA ALA A 485 -34.22 28.64 -6.25
C ALA A 485 -33.69 28.92 -7.67
N LEU A 486 -34.53 28.81 -8.72
CA LEU A 486 -34.17 29.22 -10.09
C LEU A 486 -33.90 30.74 -10.17
N THR A 487 -34.68 31.55 -9.46
CA THR A 487 -34.46 33.00 -9.35
C THR A 487 -33.14 33.31 -8.64
N ALA A 488 -32.83 32.62 -7.56
CA ALA A 488 -31.53 32.75 -6.87
C ALA A 488 -30.37 32.30 -7.76
N MET A 489 -30.56 31.23 -8.55
CA MET A 489 -29.57 30.75 -9.52
C MET A 489 -29.23 31.79 -10.59
N LYS A 490 -30.18 32.64 -11.03
CA LYS A 490 -29.90 33.75 -11.96
C LYS A 490 -28.91 34.78 -11.42
N ALA A 491 -28.84 34.95 -10.10
CA ALA A 491 -27.88 35.86 -9.47
C ALA A 491 -26.46 35.27 -9.37
N SER A 492 -26.28 33.98 -9.70
CA SER A 492 -24.99 33.32 -9.69
C SER A 492 -24.10 33.80 -10.85
N PRO A 493 -22.81 34.09 -10.62
CA PRO A 493 -21.88 34.46 -11.69
C PRO A 493 -21.66 33.32 -12.71
N TYR A 494 -22.02 32.09 -12.37
CA TYR A 494 -21.85 30.89 -13.21
C TYR A 494 -23.11 30.55 -14.03
N TYR A 495 -24.16 31.38 -13.97
CA TYR A 495 -25.46 31.12 -14.59
C TYR A 495 -25.42 31.03 -16.12
N LYS A 496 -24.50 31.77 -16.77
CA LYS A 496 -24.56 32.05 -18.21
C LYS A 496 -24.61 30.80 -19.09
N VAL A 497 -23.95 29.72 -18.69
CA VAL A 497 -23.92 28.44 -19.45
C VAL A 497 -25.25 27.68 -19.37
N PHE A 498 -26.04 27.95 -18.34
CA PHE A 498 -27.29 27.25 -18.04
C PHE A 498 -28.54 28.11 -18.30
N GLU A 499 -28.38 29.31 -18.85
CA GLU A 499 -29.44 30.30 -19.01
C GLU A 499 -30.66 29.76 -19.78
N ASP A 500 -30.42 29.11 -20.92
CA ASP A 500 -31.48 28.56 -21.77
C ASP A 500 -32.27 27.44 -21.06
N GLU A 501 -31.56 26.55 -20.36
CA GLU A 501 -32.19 25.44 -19.63
C GLU A 501 -32.96 25.93 -18.41
N ALA A 502 -32.37 26.81 -17.62
CA ALA A 502 -32.99 27.36 -16.42
C ALA A 502 -34.23 28.20 -16.75
N SER A 503 -34.15 29.06 -17.78
CA SER A 503 -35.31 29.82 -18.26
C SER A 503 -36.42 28.89 -18.76
N GLY A 504 -36.07 27.82 -19.49
CA GLY A 504 -37.05 26.84 -19.95
C GLY A 504 -37.75 26.09 -18.82
N TRP A 505 -37.08 25.85 -17.69
CA TRP A 505 -37.72 25.28 -16.49
C TRP A 505 -38.57 26.28 -15.74
N GLU A 506 -38.09 27.50 -15.55
CA GLU A 506 -38.84 28.58 -14.92
C GLU A 506 -40.18 28.85 -15.63
N ASP A 507 -40.17 28.93 -16.97
CA ASP A 507 -41.38 29.08 -17.77
C ASP A 507 -42.35 27.92 -17.58
N LYS A 508 -41.86 26.67 -17.53
CA LYS A 508 -42.70 25.50 -17.27
C LYS A 508 -43.31 25.54 -15.88
N LEU A 509 -42.53 25.88 -14.85
CA LEU A 509 -43.01 25.97 -13.47
C LEU A 509 -44.03 27.09 -13.29
N ASN A 510 -43.80 28.26 -13.91
CA ASN A 510 -44.78 29.34 -13.92
C ASN A 510 -46.11 28.90 -14.56
N ARG A 511 -46.04 28.20 -15.71
CA ARG A 511 -47.25 27.65 -16.34
C ARG A 511 -47.96 26.59 -15.51
N ILE A 512 -47.21 25.74 -14.79
CA ILE A 512 -47.77 24.77 -13.83
C ILE A 512 -48.50 25.52 -12.72
N HIS A 513 -47.86 26.53 -12.12
CA HIS A 513 -48.42 27.32 -11.04
C HIS A 513 -49.76 27.96 -11.45
N VAL A 514 -49.79 28.68 -12.58
CA VAL A 514 -51.00 29.33 -13.09
C VAL A 514 -52.09 28.32 -13.46
N LEU A 515 -51.73 27.21 -14.11
CA LEU A 515 -52.71 26.20 -14.50
C LEU A 515 -53.41 25.58 -13.29
N PHE A 516 -52.64 25.18 -12.27
CA PHE A 516 -53.19 24.50 -11.11
C PHE A 516 -53.88 25.43 -10.12
N ASP A 517 -53.55 26.72 -10.11
CA ASP A 517 -54.28 27.77 -9.37
C ASP A 517 -55.72 27.91 -9.88
N VAL A 518 -55.90 27.96 -11.20
CA VAL A 518 -57.25 27.91 -11.79
C VAL A 518 -57.90 26.54 -11.57
N TRP A 519 -57.13 25.45 -11.60
CA TRP A 519 -57.65 24.09 -11.41
C TRP A 519 -58.28 23.87 -10.04
N ILE A 520 -57.60 24.27 -8.96
CA ILE A 520 -58.11 24.09 -7.60
C ILE A 520 -59.44 24.83 -7.42
N ASP A 521 -59.57 26.02 -8.00
CA ASP A 521 -60.79 26.82 -7.98
C ASP A 521 -61.93 26.16 -8.77
N VAL A 522 -61.65 25.69 -9.99
CA VAL A 522 -62.62 24.95 -10.82
C VAL A 522 -63.08 23.69 -10.09
N GLN A 523 -62.17 22.92 -9.51
CA GLN A 523 -62.50 21.70 -8.79
C GLN A 523 -63.38 22.00 -7.56
N ARG A 524 -63.04 23.03 -6.78
CA ARG A 524 -63.82 23.44 -5.60
C ARG A 524 -65.24 23.86 -5.97
N GLN A 525 -65.39 24.72 -6.98
CA GLN A 525 -66.70 25.17 -7.46
C GLN A 525 -67.51 24.02 -8.08
N TRP A 526 -66.86 23.14 -8.83
CA TRP A 526 -67.51 21.97 -9.42
C TRP A 526 -68.03 21.03 -8.34
N VAL A 527 -67.24 20.69 -7.30
CA VAL A 527 -67.69 19.82 -6.19
C VAL A 527 -68.91 20.43 -5.48
N TYR A 528 -68.89 21.74 -5.21
CA TYR A 528 -70.01 22.44 -4.59
C TYR A 528 -71.30 22.34 -5.43
N LEU A 529 -71.23 22.69 -6.71
CA LEU A 529 -72.40 22.65 -7.60
C LEU A 529 -72.85 21.21 -7.90
N GLU A 530 -71.92 20.26 -7.95
CA GLU A 530 -72.20 18.84 -8.14
C GLU A 530 -73.04 18.28 -6.99
N GLY A 531 -72.69 18.59 -5.74
CA GLY A 531 -73.47 18.20 -4.57
C GLY A 531 -74.90 18.72 -4.61
N ILE A 532 -75.08 19.95 -5.10
CA ILE A 532 -76.39 20.61 -5.20
C ILE A 532 -77.25 20.01 -6.32
N PHE A 533 -76.75 19.96 -7.56
CA PHE A 533 -77.51 19.52 -8.71
C PHE A 533 -77.66 17.98 -8.81
N SER A 534 -76.83 17.22 -8.09
CA SER A 534 -76.96 15.75 -8.01
C SER A 534 -77.78 15.28 -6.81
N GLY A 535 -77.93 16.09 -5.76
CA GLY A 535 -78.54 15.70 -4.48
C GLY A 535 -80.07 15.62 -4.48
N SER A 536 -80.77 16.45 -5.27
CA SER A 536 -82.25 16.42 -5.38
C SER A 536 -82.71 16.49 -6.84
N ALA A 537 -83.65 15.62 -7.21
CA ALA A 537 -84.29 15.63 -8.52
C ALA A 537 -85.19 16.86 -8.70
N ASP A 538 -85.75 17.40 -7.63
CA ASP A 538 -86.64 18.57 -7.69
C ASP A 538 -85.88 19.87 -7.97
N ILE A 539 -84.63 20.00 -7.50
CA ILE A 539 -83.76 21.15 -7.84
C ILE A 539 -83.55 21.26 -9.35
N LYS A 540 -83.46 20.11 -10.05
CA LYS A 540 -83.34 20.07 -11.52
C LYS A 540 -84.55 20.65 -12.23
N HIS A 541 -85.74 20.48 -11.64
CA HIS A 541 -86.98 21.04 -12.17
C HIS A 541 -87.14 22.53 -11.86
N LEU A 542 -86.59 22.99 -10.72
CA LEU A 542 -86.65 24.40 -10.30
C LEU A 542 -85.70 25.30 -11.09
N LEU A 543 -84.50 24.78 -11.41
CA LEU A 543 -83.45 25.50 -12.13
C LEU A 543 -83.04 24.73 -13.41
N PRO A 544 -83.95 24.57 -14.40
CA PRO A 544 -83.71 23.69 -15.54
C PRO A 544 -82.61 24.21 -16.48
N VAL A 545 -82.49 25.54 -16.61
CA VAL A 545 -81.48 26.18 -17.47
C VAL A 545 -80.08 26.01 -16.87
N GLU A 546 -79.93 26.30 -15.57
CA GLU A 546 -78.68 26.16 -14.82
C GLU A 546 -78.26 24.70 -14.72
N THR A 547 -79.22 23.79 -14.51
CA THR A 547 -78.98 22.34 -14.51
C THR A 547 -78.44 21.88 -15.87
N ALA A 548 -79.07 22.28 -16.97
CA ALA A 548 -78.60 21.90 -18.31
C ALA A 548 -77.19 22.45 -18.60
N ARG A 549 -76.89 23.69 -18.19
CA ARG A 549 -75.55 24.28 -18.29
C ARG A 549 -74.53 23.51 -17.45
N PHE A 550 -74.89 23.15 -16.22
CA PHE A 550 -74.02 22.37 -15.33
C PHE A 550 -73.73 20.98 -15.88
N GLN A 551 -74.70 20.29 -16.51
CA GLN A 551 -74.47 18.98 -17.12
C GLN A 551 -73.43 19.02 -18.26
N ASN A 552 -73.43 20.08 -19.06
CA ASN A 552 -72.42 20.29 -20.10
C ASN A 552 -71.03 20.51 -19.49
N ILE A 553 -70.94 21.38 -18.48
CA ILE A 553 -69.70 21.63 -17.71
C ILE A 553 -69.18 20.35 -17.06
N ASN A 554 -70.07 19.58 -16.44
CA ASN A 554 -69.75 18.31 -15.78
C ASN A 554 -69.14 17.33 -16.77
N SER A 555 -69.75 17.17 -17.95
CA SER A 555 -69.24 16.28 -19.00
C SER A 555 -67.84 16.70 -19.48
N GLU A 556 -67.61 18.00 -19.63
CA GLU A 556 -66.31 18.55 -20.03
C GLU A 556 -65.25 18.36 -18.94
N PHE A 557 -65.56 18.69 -17.68
CA PHE A 557 -64.66 18.52 -16.55
C PHE A 557 -64.28 17.05 -16.36
N LEU A 558 -65.27 16.13 -16.43
CA LEU A 558 -65.01 14.69 -16.35
C LEU A 558 -64.14 14.18 -17.51
N ALA A 559 -64.30 14.73 -18.72
CA ALA A 559 -63.45 14.39 -19.86
C ALA A 559 -61.99 14.83 -19.64
N VAL A 560 -61.79 16.00 -19.03
CA VAL A 560 -60.46 16.49 -18.62
C VAL A 560 -59.88 15.59 -17.53
N MET A 561 -60.64 15.30 -16.47
CA MET A 561 -60.20 14.43 -15.36
C MET A 561 -59.87 13.01 -15.82
N LYS A 562 -60.56 12.49 -16.84
CA LYS A 562 -60.24 11.19 -17.45
C LYS A 562 -58.86 11.18 -18.12
N LYS A 563 -58.45 12.30 -18.73
CA LYS A 563 -57.10 12.44 -19.32
C LYS A 563 -56.03 12.53 -18.23
N VAL A 564 -56.29 13.30 -17.17
CA VAL A 564 -55.41 13.39 -15.99
C VAL A 564 -55.24 12.04 -15.33
N TYR A 565 -56.33 11.27 -15.17
CA TYR A 565 -56.25 9.93 -14.59
C TYR A 565 -55.41 8.96 -15.43
N LYS A 566 -55.41 9.10 -16.76
CA LYS A 566 -54.62 8.25 -17.66
C LYS A 566 -53.12 8.55 -17.55
N SER A 567 -52.74 9.82 -17.39
CA SER A 567 -51.36 10.24 -17.17
C SER A 567 -51.31 11.29 -16.05
N PRO A 568 -51.15 10.87 -14.79
CA PRO A 568 -51.22 11.77 -13.64
C PRO A 568 -49.92 12.57 -13.41
N PHE A 569 -48.99 12.60 -14.37
CA PHE A 569 -47.78 13.41 -14.27
C PHE A 569 -48.07 14.87 -14.58
N VAL A 570 -47.55 15.78 -13.75
CA VAL A 570 -47.79 17.23 -13.89
C VAL A 570 -47.43 17.75 -15.28
N LEU A 571 -46.30 17.32 -15.83
CA LEU A 571 -45.86 17.74 -17.17
C LEU A 571 -46.76 17.19 -18.29
N ASP A 572 -47.31 16.00 -18.13
CA ASP A 572 -48.25 15.43 -19.11
C ASP A 572 -49.57 16.19 -19.10
N VAL A 573 -50.05 16.60 -17.91
CA VAL A 573 -51.24 17.44 -17.76
C VAL A 573 -51.02 18.80 -18.41
N LEU A 574 -49.85 19.41 -18.22
CA LEU A 574 -49.49 20.68 -18.86
C LEU A 574 -49.48 20.58 -20.40
N ASN A 575 -49.13 19.41 -20.93
CA ASN A 575 -49.08 19.14 -22.38
C ASN A 575 -50.46 18.82 -22.99
N ILE A 576 -51.53 18.73 -22.20
CA ILE A 576 -52.89 18.58 -22.74
C ILE A 576 -53.24 19.83 -23.56
N ALA A 577 -53.59 19.62 -24.83
CA ALA A 577 -53.91 20.70 -25.75
C ALA A 577 -55.03 21.61 -25.20
N ASN A 578 -54.75 22.91 -25.18
CA ASN A 578 -55.66 23.97 -24.71
C ASN A 578 -56.17 23.79 -23.26
N ILE A 579 -55.45 23.06 -22.39
CA ILE A 579 -55.93 22.78 -21.03
C ILE A 579 -56.18 24.04 -20.20
N GLN A 580 -55.27 25.01 -20.26
CA GLN A 580 -55.40 26.26 -19.52
C GLN A 580 -56.66 27.04 -19.94
N LYS A 581 -56.85 27.26 -21.25
CA LYS A 581 -58.04 27.94 -21.77
C LYS A 581 -59.34 27.19 -21.47
N SER A 582 -59.29 25.84 -21.49
CA SER A 582 -60.44 25.01 -21.13
C SER A 582 -60.81 25.23 -19.66
N LEU A 583 -59.83 25.22 -18.75
CA LEU A 583 -60.09 25.48 -17.33
C LEU A 583 -60.54 26.90 -17.03
N GLU A 584 -59.93 27.92 -17.62
CA GLU A 584 -60.35 29.32 -17.48
C GLU A 584 -61.82 29.48 -17.93
N ARG A 585 -62.20 28.82 -19.03
CA ARG A 585 -63.60 28.80 -19.49
C ARG A 585 -64.51 28.06 -18.51
N LEU A 586 -64.08 26.91 -17.99
CA LEU A 586 -64.86 26.18 -16.98
C LEU A 586 -65.07 27.02 -15.72
N ALA A 587 -64.04 27.74 -15.26
CA ALA A 587 -64.12 28.65 -14.11
C ALA A 587 -65.17 29.76 -14.32
N ASP A 588 -65.14 30.43 -15.47
CA ASP A 588 -66.13 31.46 -15.81
C ASP A 588 -67.56 30.90 -15.88
N LEU A 589 -67.74 29.73 -16.50
CA LEU A 589 -69.05 29.09 -16.60
C LEU A 589 -69.59 28.61 -15.23
N LEU A 590 -68.73 28.04 -14.38
CA LEU A 590 -69.09 27.64 -13.01
C LEU A 590 -69.46 28.86 -12.17
N SER A 591 -68.68 29.94 -12.25
CA SER A 591 -68.96 31.20 -11.57
C SER A 591 -70.32 31.80 -11.97
N LYS A 592 -70.67 31.77 -13.27
CA LYS A 592 -71.99 32.21 -13.76
C LYS A 592 -73.14 31.40 -13.18
N ILE A 593 -72.99 30.07 -13.07
CA ILE A 593 -74.01 29.21 -12.46
C ILE A 593 -74.11 29.49 -10.96
N GLN A 594 -72.98 29.62 -10.27
CA GLN A 594 -72.96 29.94 -8.84
C GLN A 594 -73.63 31.28 -8.56
N LYS A 595 -73.40 32.29 -9.41
CA LYS A 595 -74.08 33.59 -9.30
C LYS A 595 -75.58 33.47 -9.51
N ALA A 596 -76.02 32.78 -10.56
CA ALA A 596 -77.45 32.56 -10.84
C ALA A 596 -78.15 31.80 -9.70
N LEU A 597 -77.47 30.80 -9.13
CA LEU A 597 -77.95 30.08 -7.95
C LEU A 597 -78.06 31.00 -6.73
N GLY A 598 -77.06 31.87 -6.49
CA GLY A 598 -77.10 32.86 -5.43
C GLY A 598 -78.25 33.86 -5.59
N GLU A 599 -78.48 34.37 -6.80
CA GLU A 599 -79.62 35.24 -7.12
C GLU A 599 -80.97 34.54 -6.90
N TYR A 600 -81.06 33.26 -7.25
CA TYR A 600 -82.25 32.44 -6.97
C TYR A 600 -82.49 32.29 -5.46
N LEU A 601 -81.46 31.91 -4.69
CA LEU A 601 -81.57 31.74 -3.24
C LEU A 601 -81.92 33.05 -2.53
N GLU A 602 -81.37 34.18 -2.98
CA GLU A 602 -81.70 35.48 -2.44
C GLU A 602 -83.16 35.87 -2.72
N ARG A 603 -83.69 35.53 -3.90
CA ARG A 603 -85.11 35.73 -4.21
C ARG A 603 -85.99 34.91 -3.26
N GLU A 604 -85.66 33.65 -3.04
CA GLU A 604 -86.40 32.80 -2.09
C GLU A 604 -86.31 33.37 -0.66
N ARG A 605 -85.13 33.84 -0.22
CA ARG A 605 -84.96 34.53 1.07
C ARG A 605 -85.81 35.79 1.20
N SER A 606 -85.88 36.61 0.15
CA SER A 606 -86.71 37.82 0.15
C SER A 606 -88.20 37.50 0.26
N SER A 607 -88.65 36.36 -0.27
CA SER A 607 -90.05 35.94 -0.23
C SER A 607 -90.47 35.40 1.13
N PHE A 608 -89.54 34.82 1.91
CA PHE A 608 -89.76 34.40 3.28
C PHE A 608 -88.52 34.71 4.15
N PRO A 609 -88.51 35.86 4.87
CA PRO A 609 -87.32 36.37 5.56
C PRO A 609 -86.67 35.42 6.59
N ARG A 610 -87.38 34.40 7.10
CA ARG A 610 -86.76 33.44 8.02
C ARG A 610 -85.70 32.56 7.35
N PHE A 611 -85.68 32.47 6.02
CA PHE A 611 -84.62 31.78 5.29
C PHE A 611 -83.25 32.47 5.39
N TYR A 612 -83.16 33.72 5.85
CA TYR A 612 -81.85 34.33 6.17
C TYR A 612 -81.14 33.66 7.36
N PHE A 613 -81.87 32.93 8.22
CA PHE A 613 -81.29 32.16 9.33
C PHE A 613 -80.80 30.77 8.92
N VAL A 614 -80.87 30.45 7.64
CA VAL A 614 -80.58 29.12 7.09
C VAL A 614 -79.48 29.25 6.01
N GLY A 615 -78.49 28.36 6.07
CA GLY A 615 -77.40 28.31 5.07
C GLY A 615 -77.90 27.85 3.70
N ASP A 616 -77.10 28.08 2.65
CA ASP A 616 -77.49 27.79 1.26
C ASP A 616 -77.85 26.30 1.05
N GLU A 617 -77.09 25.37 1.64
CA GLU A 617 -77.34 23.93 1.54
C GLU A 617 -78.67 23.52 2.18
N ASP A 618 -78.92 23.99 3.41
CA ASP A 618 -80.18 23.74 4.13
C ASP A 618 -81.36 24.38 3.39
N LEU A 619 -81.19 25.58 2.84
CA LEU A 619 -82.22 26.29 2.08
C LEU A 619 -82.58 25.53 0.80
N LEU A 620 -81.57 25.04 0.08
CA LEU A 620 -81.78 24.19 -1.09
C LEU A 620 -82.47 22.87 -0.73
N GLU A 621 -82.16 22.30 0.43
CA GLU A 621 -82.83 21.09 0.91
C GLU A 621 -84.31 21.34 1.24
N ILE A 622 -84.64 22.49 1.85
CA ILE A 622 -86.01 22.91 2.15
C ILE A 622 -86.82 23.09 0.86
N ILE A 623 -86.27 23.81 -0.13
CA ILE A 623 -86.95 24.10 -1.39
C ILE A 623 -87.06 22.83 -2.24
N GLY A 624 -85.98 22.04 -2.29
CA GLY A 624 -85.86 20.80 -3.06
C GLY A 624 -86.64 19.61 -2.49
N ASN A 625 -87.24 19.74 -1.29
CA ASN A 625 -88.19 18.76 -0.75
C ASN A 625 -89.53 19.42 -0.39
N SER A 626 -89.90 20.50 -1.08
CA SER A 626 -91.10 21.32 -0.78
C SER A 626 -92.42 20.55 -0.68
N LYS A 627 -92.50 19.35 -1.26
CA LYS A 627 -93.67 18.45 -1.19
C LYS A 627 -93.67 17.53 0.04
N GLU A 628 -92.52 17.26 0.65
CA GLU A 628 -92.37 16.35 1.79
C GLU A 628 -92.21 17.14 3.09
N VAL A 629 -93.33 17.55 3.69
CA VAL A 629 -93.35 18.43 4.87
C VAL A 629 -92.61 17.84 6.07
N THR A 630 -92.63 16.52 6.25
CA THR A 630 -91.88 15.81 7.29
C THR A 630 -90.37 16.01 7.20
N ARG A 631 -89.80 16.08 5.98
CA ARG A 631 -88.36 16.35 5.80
C ARG A 631 -87.99 17.77 6.16
N ILE A 632 -88.90 18.72 5.95
CA ILE A 632 -88.66 20.15 6.21
C ILE A 632 -88.61 20.43 7.72
N GLN A 633 -89.33 19.65 8.55
CA GLN A 633 -89.41 19.87 10.00
C GLN A 633 -88.04 19.90 10.68
N LYS A 634 -87.05 19.15 10.17
CA LYS A 634 -85.67 19.14 10.72
C LYS A 634 -84.99 20.51 10.68
N HIS A 635 -85.45 21.41 9.81
CA HIS A 635 -84.94 22.77 9.68
C HIS A 635 -85.76 23.80 10.47
N PHE A 636 -86.94 23.46 11.02
CA PHE A 636 -87.78 24.41 11.77
C PHE A 636 -87.06 25.02 12.97
N LYS A 637 -86.27 24.23 13.70
CA LYS A 637 -85.43 24.72 14.80
C LYS A 637 -84.44 25.82 14.41
N LYS A 638 -84.07 25.91 13.12
CA LYS A 638 -83.18 26.97 12.58
C LYS A 638 -83.97 28.21 12.17
N MET A 639 -85.22 28.04 11.70
CA MET A 639 -86.08 29.14 11.24
C MET A 639 -86.95 29.77 12.33
N PHE A 640 -87.33 29.01 13.36
CA PHE A 640 -88.30 29.39 14.38
C PHE A 640 -87.79 29.11 15.79
N ALA A 641 -87.89 30.11 16.67
CA ALA A 641 -87.69 29.92 18.10
C ALA A 641 -88.97 29.31 18.70
N GLY A 642 -88.86 28.11 19.27
CA GLY A 642 -89.97 27.42 19.94
C GLY A 642 -90.82 26.49 19.07
N LEU A 643 -90.52 26.33 17.78
CA LEU A 643 -91.18 25.35 16.91
C LEU A 643 -90.18 24.23 16.55
N SER A 644 -90.52 22.99 16.88
CA SER A 644 -89.73 21.81 16.49
C SER A 644 -90.47 20.91 15.50
N TYR A 645 -91.78 20.71 15.72
CA TYR A 645 -92.61 19.86 14.87
C TYR A 645 -93.96 20.53 14.60
N ILE A 646 -94.62 20.11 13.53
CA ILE A 646 -96.00 20.50 13.26
C ILE A 646 -96.90 19.26 13.35
N ILE A 647 -98.14 19.47 13.79
CA ILE A 647 -99.15 18.44 13.88
C ILE A 647 -99.87 18.41 12.55
N LEU A 648 -99.72 17.31 11.82
CA LEU A 648 -100.39 17.07 10.53
C LEU A 648 -101.59 16.14 10.74
N ASN A 649 -102.60 16.26 9.86
CA ASN A 649 -103.67 15.26 9.77
C ASN A 649 -103.15 13.91 9.22
N ASP A 650 -103.96 12.85 9.32
CA ASP A 650 -103.59 11.49 8.91
C ASP A 650 -103.11 11.40 7.44
N ASP A 651 -103.64 12.27 6.57
CA ASP A 651 -103.28 12.35 5.15
C ASP A 651 -102.09 13.28 4.84
N ASN A 652 -101.47 13.92 5.85
CA ASN A 652 -100.40 14.91 5.70
C ASN A 652 -100.71 16.10 4.77
N THR A 653 -101.97 16.48 4.65
CA THR A 653 -102.46 17.56 3.77
C THR A 653 -102.85 18.83 4.52
N ILE A 654 -103.03 18.77 5.84
CA ILE A 654 -103.48 19.89 6.68
C ILE A 654 -102.59 19.99 7.91
N ILE A 655 -102.12 21.20 8.21
CA ILE A 655 -101.43 21.53 9.46
C ILE A 655 -102.46 21.93 10.51
N GLU A 656 -102.59 21.12 11.55
CA GLU A 656 -103.56 21.28 12.63
C GLU A 656 -102.98 21.94 13.89
N GLY A 657 -101.66 22.08 13.99
CA GLY A 657 -101.02 22.69 15.15
C GLY A 657 -99.50 22.69 15.09
N MET A 658 -98.90 23.20 16.16
CA MET A 658 -97.45 23.27 16.38
C MET A 658 -97.04 22.53 17.65
N THR A 659 -95.80 22.05 17.69
CA THR A 659 -95.19 21.42 18.87
C THR A 659 -93.78 21.96 19.13
N SER A 660 -93.51 22.30 20.38
CA SER A 660 -92.23 22.82 20.85
C SER A 660 -91.20 21.71 21.05
N ARG A 661 -89.96 22.08 21.42
CA ARG A 661 -88.90 21.10 21.70
C ARG A 661 -89.16 20.37 23.02
N GLU A 662 -89.86 21.03 23.93
CA GLU A 662 -90.22 20.60 25.28
C GLU A 662 -91.45 19.68 25.30
N GLY A 663 -92.09 19.47 24.13
CA GLY A 663 -93.27 18.63 23.99
C GLY A 663 -94.60 19.36 24.19
N GLU A 664 -94.59 20.69 24.28
CA GLU A 664 -95.82 21.49 24.34
C GLU A 664 -96.48 21.52 22.97
N SER A 665 -97.77 21.16 22.90
CA SER A 665 -98.53 21.12 21.65
C SER A 665 -99.68 22.13 21.67
N VAL A 666 -99.74 22.99 20.66
CA VAL A 666 -100.79 23.99 20.50
C VAL A 666 -101.53 23.72 19.18
N ARG A 667 -102.84 23.47 19.25
CA ARG A 667 -103.70 23.30 18.07
C ARG A 667 -104.04 24.68 17.48
N PHE A 668 -103.95 24.81 16.16
CA PHE A 668 -104.31 26.05 15.48
C PHE A 668 -105.83 26.22 15.44
N LYS A 669 -106.28 27.46 15.61
CA LYS A 669 -107.71 27.82 15.52
C LYS A 669 -108.21 27.69 14.08
N ASN A 670 -107.37 28.06 13.12
CA ASN A 670 -107.60 27.83 11.69
C ASN A 670 -106.53 26.88 11.14
N PRO A 671 -106.87 25.61 10.81
CA PRO A 671 -105.94 24.68 10.18
C PRO A 671 -105.47 25.16 8.80
N ILE A 672 -104.21 24.92 8.47
CA ILE A 672 -103.59 25.38 7.20
C ILE A 672 -103.62 24.23 6.18
N SER A 673 -104.30 24.43 5.04
CA SER A 673 -104.32 23.45 3.96
C SER A 673 -103.10 23.57 3.03
N LEU A 674 -102.29 22.51 2.97
CA LEU A 674 -101.14 22.40 2.06
C LEU A 674 -101.57 22.22 0.59
N VAL A 675 -102.79 21.74 0.35
CA VAL A 675 -103.35 21.58 -1.01
C VAL A 675 -103.75 22.93 -1.59
N GLN A 676 -104.34 23.82 -0.78
CA GLN A 676 -104.70 25.17 -1.20
C GLN A 676 -103.48 26.09 -1.33
N HIS A 677 -102.45 25.86 -0.53
CA HIS A 677 -101.19 26.61 -0.54
C HIS A 677 -100.00 25.70 -0.85
N PRO A 678 -99.82 25.28 -2.12
CA PRO A 678 -98.82 24.28 -2.50
C PRO A 678 -97.38 24.82 -2.50
N LYS A 679 -97.19 26.15 -2.51
CA LYS A 679 -95.86 26.76 -2.46
C LYS A 679 -95.37 26.82 -1.01
N ILE A 680 -94.11 26.47 -0.82
CA ILE A 680 -93.49 26.41 0.51
C ILE A 680 -93.50 27.75 1.25
N ASN A 681 -93.23 28.84 0.53
CA ASN A 681 -93.18 30.18 1.11
C ASN A 681 -94.58 30.63 1.58
N ASP A 682 -95.63 30.22 0.87
CA ASP A 682 -97.01 30.60 1.17
C ASP A 682 -97.49 29.93 2.46
N TRP A 683 -97.34 28.61 2.58
CA TRP A 683 -97.79 27.91 3.80
C TRP A 683 -96.89 28.18 5.00
N LEU A 684 -95.58 28.44 4.83
CA LEU A 684 -94.71 28.89 5.92
C LEU A 684 -95.07 30.28 6.44
N THR A 685 -95.47 31.19 5.55
CA THR A 685 -95.95 32.52 5.93
C THR A 685 -97.28 32.42 6.68
N LEU A 686 -98.18 31.55 6.23
CA LEU A 686 -99.42 31.26 6.96
C LEU A 686 -99.15 30.59 8.31
N LEU A 687 -98.19 29.66 8.39
CA LEU A 687 -97.77 29.04 9.64
C LEU A 687 -97.33 30.11 10.63
N GLU A 688 -96.45 31.02 10.23
CA GLU A 688 -96.02 32.13 11.09
C GLU A 688 -97.19 33.01 11.54
N ARG A 689 -98.15 33.28 10.64
CA ARG A 689 -99.33 34.08 10.97
C ARG A 689 -100.24 33.36 11.97
N GLU A 690 -100.60 32.10 11.70
CA GLU A 690 -101.50 31.33 12.55
C GLU A 690 -100.89 31.01 13.91
N MET A 691 -99.55 30.86 14.00
CA MET A 691 -98.86 30.80 15.29
C MET A 691 -99.15 32.05 16.14
N LYS A 692 -99.06 33.25 15.56
CA LYS A 692 -99.30 34.51 16.27
C LYS A 692 -100.77 34.72 16.59
N VAL A 693 -101.66 34.47 15.62
CA VAL A 693 -103.12 34.65 15.77
C VAL A 693 -103.68 33.67 16.79
N THR A 694 -103.34 32.38 16.68
CA THR A 694 -103.80 31.36 17.63
C THR A 694 -103.37 31.71 19.06
N LEU A 695 -102.12 32.12 19.27
CA LEU A 695 -101.66 32.53 20.60
C LEU A 695 -102.36 33.79 21.13
N ALA A 696 -102.65 34.78 20.26
CA ALA A 696 -103.38 35.99 20.64
C ALA A 696 -104.84 35.70 21.00
N GLU A 697 -105.51 34.82 20.26
CA GLU A 697 -106.87 34.37 20.56
C GLU A 697 -106.91 33.55 21.85
N LEU A 698 -105.99 32.60 22.04
CA LEU A 698 -105.88 31.83 23.28
C LEU A 698 -105.60 32.72 24.49
N LEU A 699 -104.80 33.78 24.34
CA LEU A 699 -104.60 34.77 25.40
C LEU A 699 -105.89 35.53 25.72
N THR A 700 -106.65 35.91 24.70
CA THR A 700 -107.94 36.61 24.88
C THR A 700 -108.97 35.70 25.57
N GLU A 701 -109.04 34.42 25.18
CA GLU A 701 -109.85 33.39 25.83
C GLU A 701 -109.41 33.17 27.28
N ALA A 702 -108.10 33.10 27.54
CA ALA A 702 -107.59 32.95 28.90
C ALA A 702 -107.94 34.17 29.78
N VAL A 703 -107.76 35.39 29.30
CA VAL A 703 -108.10 36.63 30.03
C VAL A 703 -109.61 36.72 30.29
N SER A 704 -110.45 36.44 29.28
CA SER A 704 -111.90 36.46 29.47
C SER A 704 -112.37 35.38 30.46
N SER A 705 -111.77 34.18 30.42
CA SER A 705 -112.05 33.13 31.40
C SER A 705 -111.67 33.54 32.83
N LEU A 706 -110.61 34.33 33.00
CA LEU A 706 -110.16 34.86 34.29
C LEU A 706 -111.00 36.05 34.79
N GLN A 707 -111.68 36.79 33.91
CA GLN A 707 -112.58 37.88 34.29
C GLN A 707 -114.00 37.39 34.65
N ILE A 708 -114.35 36.17 34.25
CA ILE A 708 -115.63 35.51 34.59
C ILE A 708 -115.53 34.75 35.93
N VAL A 709 -114.32 34.64 36.50
CA VAL A 709 -114.01 34.18 37.86
C VAL A 709 -113.79 35.38 38.76
#